data_AF-A0A9Q5F1W9-F1
#
_entry.id   AF-A0A9Q5F1W9-F1
#
_cell.length_a   1.000
_cell.length_b   1.000
_cell.length_c   1.000
_cell.angle_alpha   90.00
_cell.angle_beta   90.00
_cell.angle_gamma   90.00
#
_symmetry.space_group_name_H-M   'P 1'
#
loop_
_entity.id
_entity.type
_entity.pdbx_description
1 polymer ?
#
loop_
_entity_poly.entity_id
_entity_poly.type
_entity_poly.pdbx_seq_one_letter_code
_entity_poly.pdbx_strand_id
1 'polypeptide(L)'
;MSALDLPIELRRALSTVARTPRLLVASDYDGTMAPIVSDPEKAYPHAESVRALRALAGLAATTAAVISGRALKDLATLSRLPAEVQLVGSHGSEFDVGFVHAIDANARKLLSEVTAELSRIADLHPGVTVETKPASAALHVRNASPEAGAKALAAVHAEAALWTGVQVTEGKAVIELAVVATDKGNALDILRHQEAATAAVFFGDDVTDEKAFGRLQGPDLGIKVGEGETLAQYRVDSTEEVAAALAFLLEERRTWLSGADAPPIERLTMLASPRSVALITPDANMTWLCHPEPDSAAVFAHLLGGTEAGHFSVGPQREALPLSQQYLDGTMTVQTRWASLTVTDYLPHDVQPSRTDLTRVITGRAKAVVSFAPRPEFGQVPVQLEPDADGLRVSGTSEPMVLRSPGVRWDITTDGTQQTAHAVVDPSQGPVVLELRCGTEDLGPSLLSEPERREIAESYWRDWARTLDLPPLKPDLMKRSALTLRGLVHAPSGSILAAATTSLPEEIGGVRNWDYRYCWLRDAALTASALVSLGSLGEAENYLDWVHGVLETLHGPERLHPLYTLYGTGLPPEAVIDSLPGYAGSRPVRVGNAANQQVQLDVFGPIVDLISDLALARQKKGLTGSDALTDRDWELVSAMVEAVERRWSEPDHGIWEIRDNPRHHVYSKVMGWLTVDRALTLAEKFGRRAGETWAALRDEIAEEVIEKGWNADVESYTAAYDGSDLDAATLHIGLSGLIDPQDERFAATVLATERELRSGSTVYRYHHDDGLPGIEGGFHLCAAWLVEAYLLIGQRSDAEALFKQLVNAAGPTGLLAEEYDPVAERSLGNHPQAYSHLGLLRCAQLLSADAKVR
;
A
#
# COMPACT_ATOMS: atom_id res chain seq x y z
N MET A 1 -9.15 35.96 7.28
CA MET A 1 -7.70 35.73 7.46
C MET A 1 -7.28 34.61 6.52
N SER A 2 -6.02 34.60 6.10
CA SER A 2 -5.48 33.51 5.29
C SER A 2 -4.83 32.46 6.19
N ALA A 3 -4.73 31.21 5.73
CA ALA A 3 -4.01 30.17 6.48
C ALA A 3 -2.53 30.52 6.72
N LEU A 4 -1.94 31.43 5.94
CA LEU A 4 -0.57 31.92 6.11
C LEU A 4 -0.38 32.80 7.35
N ASP A 5 -1.47 33.31 7.93
CA ASP A 5 -1.46 34.15 9.13
C ASP A 5 -1.31 33.32 10.42
N LEU A 6 -1.46 31.98 10.33
CA LEU A 6 -1.25 31.07 11.46
C LEU A 6 0.24 30.96 11.83
N PRO A 7 0.56 30.81 13.14
CA PRO A 7 1.91 30.55 13.60
C PRO A 7 2.57 29.38 12.86
N ILE A 8 3.84 29.54 12.47
CA ILE A 8 4.56 28.53 11.66
C ILE A 8 4.63 27.16 12.36
N GLU A 9 4.80 27.14 13.68
CA GLU A 9 4.86 25.89 14.45
C GLU A 9 3.50 25.19 14.51
N LEU A 10 2.39 25.95 14.56
CA LEU A 10 1.05 25.38 14.46
C LEU A 10 0.82 24.79 13.06
N ARG A 11 1.22 25.49 11.99
CA ARG A 11 1.10 24.95 10.62
C ARG A 11 1.87 23.65 10.45
N ARG A 12 3.11 23.57 10.95
CA ARG A 12 3.89 22.31 10.93
C ARG A 12 3.19 21.19 11.67
N ALA A 13 2.68 21.48 12.87
CA ALA A 13 1.95 20.49 13.67
C ALA A 13 0.70 19.98 12.92
N LEU A 14 -0.09 20.90 12.34
CA LEU A 14 -1.26 20.56 11.54
C LEU A 14 -0.92 19.73 10.30
N SER A 15 0.15 20.07 9.56
CA SER A 15 0.63 19.25 8.44
C SER A 15 1.05 17.85 8.88
N THR A 16 1.71 17.71 10.03
CA THR A 16 2.10 16.41 10.57
C THR A 16 0.88 15.57 10.94
N VAL A 17 -0.07 16.12 11.71
CA VAL A 17 -1.26 15.37 12.15
C VAL A 17 -2.19 15.04 10.98
N ALA A 18 -2.22 15.88 9.93
CA ALA A 18 -2.99 15.64 8.71
C ALA A 18 -2.57 14.35 7.99
N ARG A 19 -1.34 13.87 8.20
CA ARG A 19 -0.77 12.69 7.54
C ARG A 19 -0.90 11.40 8.36
N THR A 20 -1.65 11.45 9.46
CA THR A 20 -1.86 10.30 10.33
C THR A 20 -2.86 9.31 9.72
N PRO A 21 -2.74 7.99 9.98
CA PRO A 21 -3.68 6.97 9.50
C PRO A 21 -5.17 7.33 9.59
N ARG A 22 -5.64 7.59 10.82
CA ARG A 22 -7.04 7.86 11.16
C ARG A 22 -7.08 9.12 12.03
N LEU A 23 -7.69 10.18 11.52
CA LEU A 23 -7.68 11.50 12.14
C LEU A 23 -9.04 11.83 12.72
N LEU A 24 -9.10 12.11 14.03
CA LEU A 24 -10.26 12.73 14.67
C LEU A 24 -10.03 14.24 14.79
N VAL A 25 -10.90 15.05 14.20
CA VAL A 25 -10.92 16.51 14.35
C VAL A 25 -12.13 16.90 15.18
N ALA A 26 -11.90 17.24 16.44
CA ALA A 26 -12.94 17.64 17.37
C ALA A 26 -12.80 19.12 17.76
N SER A 27 -13.92 19.77 18.01
CA SER A 27 -13.95 21.19 18.42
C SER A 27 -15.04 21.43 19.45
N ASP A 28 -14.81 22.33 20.39
CA ASP A 28 -15.89 22.96 21.12
C ASP A 28 -16.70 23.91 20.21
N TYR A 29 -17.94 24.20 20.62
CA TYR A 29 -18.84 25.08 19.92
C TYR A 29 -18.74 26.55 20.35
N ASP A 30 -18.92 26.84 21.64
CA ASP A 30 -19.08 28.21 22.15
C ASP A 30 -17.70 28.81 22.46
N GLY A 31 -17.41 30.02 21.98
CA GLY A 31 -16.08 30.63 22.14
C GLY A 31 -14.97 30.01 21.29
N THR A 32 -15.24 28.90 20.61
CA THR A 32 -14.33 28.23 19.68
C THR A 32 -14.80 28.34 18.23
N MET A 33 -15.92 27.68 17.86
CA MET A 33 -16.49 27.76 16.52
C MET A 33 -17.44 28.95 16.34
N ALA A 34 -18.16 29.30 17.40
CA ALA A 34 -19.08 30.41 17.48
C ALA A 34 -18.56 31.44 18.49
N PRO A 35 -18.52 32.74 18.18
CA PRO A 35 -18.08 33.74 19.14
C PRO A 35 -19.02 33.80 20.35
N ILE A 36 -18.47 34.09 21.53
CA ILE A 36 -19.27 34.31 22.74
C ILE A 36 -20.11 35.57 22.55
N VAL A 37 -21.43 35.41 22.60
CA VAL A 37 -22.41 36.49 22.48
C VAL A 37 -23.29 36.59 23.73
N SER A 38 -23.91 37.75 23.96
CA SER A 38 -24.74 37.97 25.15
C SER A 38 -26.02 37.13 25.19
N ASP A 39 -26.48 36.66 24.03
CA ASP A 39 -27.66 35.82 23.85
C ASP A 39 -27.23 34.47 23.25
N PRO A 40 -27.14 33.39 24.06
CA PRO A 40 -26.66 32.09 23.60
C PRO A 40 -27.45 31.48 22.43
N GLU A 41 -28.71 31.88 22.20
CA GLU A 41 -29.51 31.41 21.06
C GLU A 41 -29.06 32.05 19.73
N LYS A 42 -28.19 33.07 19.79
CA LYS A 42 -27.62 33.79 18.63
C LYS A 42 -26.15 33.50 18.39
N ALA A 43 -25.56 32.55 19.13
CA ALA A 43 -24.18 32.12 18.95
C ALA A 43 -24.08 31.23 17.70
N TYR A 44 -24.06 31.84 16.51
CA TYR A 44 -23.90 31.09 15.26
C TYR A 44 -22.42 30.84 14.96
N PRO A 45 -22.05 29.64 14.48
CA PRO A 45 -20.67 29.35 14.15
C PRO A 45 -20.26 30.09 12.88
N HIS A 46 -18.96 30.35 12.73
CA HIS A 46 -18.43 30.85 11.47
C HIS A 46 -18.74 29.88 10.33
N ALA A 47 -19.27 30.39 9.22
CA ALA A 47 -19.62 29.58 8.05
C ALA A 47 -18.40 28.84 7.48
N GLU A 48 -17.20 29.40 7.66
CA GLU A 48 -15.93 28.79 7.27
C GLU A 48 -15.60 27.55 8.11
N SER A 49 -15.73 27.62 9.44
CA SER A 49 -15.54 26.46 10.33
C SER A 49 -16.51 25.33 10.00
N VAL A 50 -17.79 25.66 9.76
CA VAL A 50 -18.82 24.68 9.37
C VAL A 50 -18.48 24.01 8.04
N ARG A 51 -18.04 24.77 7.04
CA ARG A 51 -17.63 24.22 5.73
C ARG A 51 -16.41 23.32 5.85
N ALA A 52 -15.41 23.73 6.64
CA ALA A 52 -14.18 22.96 6.82
C ALA A 52 -14.44 21.63 7.54
N LEU A 53 -15.18 21.62 8.65
CA LEU A 53 -15.53 20.38 9.37
C LEU A 53 -16.40 19.45 8.53
N ARG A 54 -17.37 19.99 7.76
CA ARG A 54 -18.15 19.19 6.81
C ARG A 54 -17.26 18.53 5.77
N ALA A 55 -16.33 19.27 5.20
CA ALA A 55 -15.43 18.74 4.19
C ALA A 55 -14.46 17.71 4.79
N LEU A 56 -13.96 17.93 6.01
CA LEU A 56 -13.12 16.98 6.74
C LEU A 56 -13.85 15.66 7.02
N ALA A 57 -15.11 15.73 7.47
CA ALA A 57 -15.96 14.54 7.69
C ALA A 57 -16.22 13.73 6.41
N GLY A 58 -16.11 14.36 5.24
CA GLY A 58 -16.25 13.70 3.95
C GLY A 58 -14.96 13.08 3.40
N LEU A 59 -13.81 13.26 4.07
CA LEU A 59 -12.54 12.68 3.66
C LEU A 59 -12.36 11.27 4.23
N ALA A 60 -11.71 10.39 3.46
CA ALA A 60 -11.39 9.04 3.90
C ALA A 60 -10.59 9.04 5.22
N ALA A 61 -10.92 8.09 6.09
CA ALA A 61 -10.29 7.89 7.41
C ALA A 61 -10.17 9.19 8.26
N THR A 62 -11.14 10.09 8.12
CA THR A 62 -11.18 11.38 8.83
C THR A 62 -12.54 11.55 9.47
N THR A 63 -12.59 11.68 10.79
CA THR A 63 -13.83 11.94 11.53
C THR A 63 -13.81 13.39 12.00
N ALA A 64 -14.92 14.10 11.83
CA ALA A 64 -15.11 15.42 12.45
C ALA A 64 -16.18 15.35 13.55
N ALA A 65 -15.96 16.04 14.66
CA ALA A 65 -16.90 16.08 15.78
C ALA A 65 -16.99 17.47 16.42
N VAL A 66 -18.14 17.77 17.03
CA VAL A 66 -18.34 18.94 17.88
C VAL A 66 -18.79 18.49 19.26
N ILE A 67 -18.02 18.83 20.29
CA ILE A 67 -18.29 18.46 21.68
C ILE A 67 -18.64 19.73 22.45
N SER A 68 -19.91 19.89 22.82
CA SER A 68 -20.42 21.12 23.44
C SER A 68 -21.09 20.85 24.78
N GLY A 69 -21.13 21.88 25.62
CA GLY A 69 -21.96 21.89 26.82
C GLY A 69 -23.46 22.04 26.57
N ARG A 70 -23.86 22.43 25.35
CA ARG A 70 -25.28 22.58 24.95
C ARG A 70 -25.99 21.24 24.85
N ALA A 71 -27.30 21.23 25.10
CA ALA A 71 -28.12 20.06 24.82
C ALA A 71 -28.02 19.69 23.33
N LEU A 72 -27.97 18.40 23.02
CA LEU A 72 -27.71 17.93 21.65
C LEU A 72 -28.70 18.50 20.62
N LYS A 73 -29.98 18.60 20.99
CA LYS A 73 -31.04 19.18 20.14
C LYS A 73 -30.77 20.64 19.79
N ASP A 74 -30.28 21.43 20.74
CA ASP A 74 -30.00 22.84 20.56
C ASP A 74 -28.72 23.03 19.72
N LEU A 75 -27.70 22.20 19.99
CA LEU A 75 -26.47 22.14 19.20
C LEU A 75 -26.75 21.80 17.73
N ALA A 76 -27.56 20.78 17.45
CA ALA A 76 -27.93 20.38 16.09
C ALA A 76 -28.68 21.51 15.36
N THR A 77 -29.59 22.19 16.05
CA THR A 77 -30.40 23.27 15.48
C THR A 77 -29.55 24.49 15.12
N LEU A 78 -28.62 24.88 16.00
CA LEU A 78 -27.81 26.09 15.84
C LEU A 78 -26.59 25.90 14.93
N SER A 79 -25.96 24.73 14.98
CA SER A 79 -24.75 24.44 14.19
C SER A 79 -25.05 24.23 12.70
N ARG A 80 -26.22 23.66 12.36
CA ARG A 80 -26.58 23.25 10.99
C ARG A 80 -25.51 22.37 10.31
N LEU A 81 -24.77 21.63 11.11
CA LEU A 81 -23.83 20.63 10.65
C LEU A 81 -24.61 19.42 10.09
N PRO A 82 -24.08 18.74 9.06
CA PRO A 82 -24.75 17.59 8.48
C PRO A 82 -24.47 16.32 9.32
N ALA A 83 -25.16 15.22 9.03
CA ALA A 83 -25.12 14.01 9.85
C ALA A 83 -23.73 13.32 9.90
N GLU A 84 -22.85 13.64 8.96
CA GLU A 84 -21.48 13.12 8.91
C GLU A 84 -20.56 13.74 9.98
N VAL A 85 -20.93 14.89 10.55
CA VAL A 85 -20.19 15.51 11.67
C VAL A 85 -20.83 15.07 12.98
N GLN A 86 -20.08 14.36 13.81
CA GLN A 86 -20.61 13.81 15.05
C GLN A 86 -20.88 14.93 16.07
N LEU A 87 -22.11 15.04 16.54
CA LEU A 87 -22.50 16.01 17.56
C LEU A 87 -22.57 15.34 18.92
N VAL A 88 -21.88 15.95 19.89
CA VAL A 88 -21.87 15.52 21.27
C VAL A 88 -22.34 16.67 22.15
N GLY A 89 -23.51 16.50 22.76
CA GLY A 89 -24.14 17.47 23.64
C GLY A 89 -23.85 17.22 25.12
N SER A 90 -24.21 18.20 25.95
CA SER A 90 -24.20 18.13 27.41
C SER A 90 -22.87 17.63 27.97
N HIS A 91 -21.77 18.17 27.44
CA HIS A 91 -20.37 17.84 27.79
C HIS A 91 -19.98 16.37 27.58
N GLY A 92 -20.67 15.62 26.71
CA GLY A 92 -20.36 14.19 26.52
C GLY A 92 -21.46 13.23 26.93
N SER A 93 -22.62 13.70 27.40
CA SER A 93 -23.70 12.82 27.85
C SER A 93 -24.69 12.45 26.74
N GLU A 94 -24.67 13.14 25.60
CA GLU A 94 -25.60 12.94 24.49
C GLU A 94 -24.83 12.82 23.16
N PHE A 95 -24.97 11.71 22.43
CA PHE A 95 -24.34 11.49 21.12
C PHE A 95 -25.42 11.33 20.03
N ASP A 96 -25.19 11.94 18.86
CA ASP A 96 -26.11 11.88 17.70
C ASP A 96 -26.28 10.46 17.14
N VAL A 97 -25.22 9.65 17.19
CA VAL A 97 -25.26 8.23 16.82
C VAL A 97 -25.70 7.40 18.03
N GLY A 98 -27.02 7.32 18.24
CA GLY A 98 -27.71 6.39 19.15
C GLY A 98 -26.93 5.92 20.39
N PHE A 99 -27.03 6.66 21.49
CA PHE A 99 -26.75 6.21 22.88
C PHE A 99 -25.68 5.10 23.02
N VAL A 100 -24.40 5.40 22.75
CA VAL A 100 -23.31 4.47 23.08
C VAL A 100 -22.76 4.75 24.48
N HIS A 101 -23.64 4.64 25.45
CA HIS A 101 -23.65 3.52 26.38
C HIS A 101 -25.05 3.50 26.96
N ALA A 102 -25.71 2.35 26.86
CA ALA A 102 -26.67 1.98 27.88
C ALA A 102 -25.98 2.28 29.21
N ILE A 103 -26.47 3.29 29.94
CA ILE A 103 -26.20 3.46 31.36
C ILE A 103 -26.18 2.03 31.91
N ASP A 104 -25.04 1.59 32.43
CA ASP A 104 -24.92 0.20 32.84
C ASP A 104 -26.00 -0.10 33.90
N ALA A 105 -26.28 -1.37 34.17
CA ALA A 105 -27.37 -1.70 35.10
C ALA A 105 -27.19 -1.03 36.48
N ASN A 106 -25.95 -0.75 36.88
CA ASN A 106 -25.62 -0.10 38.13
C ASN A 106 -25.90 1.42 38.07
N ALA A 107 -25.49 2.10 37.00
CA ALA A 107 -25.73 3.52 36.83
C ALA A 107 -27.23 3.81 36.57
N ARG A 108 -28.01 2.91 35.95
CA ARG A 108 -29.49 3.11 35.82
C ARG A 108 -30.16 3.03 37.17
N LYS A 109 -29.71 2.06 37.96
CA LYS A 109 -30.17 1.90 39.32
C LYS A 109 -29.82 3.14 40.16
N LEU A 110 -28.58 3.61 40.06
CA LEU A 110 -28.13 4.81 40.74
C LEU A 110 -28.90 6.06 40.27
N LEU A 111 -29.16 6.24 38.97
CA LEU A 111 -29.97 7.34 38.47
C LEU A 111 -31.42 7.29 38.99
N SER A 112 -32.00 6.09 39.06
CA SER A 112 -33.33 5.89 39.64
C SER A 112 -33.34 6.23 41.14
N GLU A 113 -32.30 5.85 41.88
CA GLU A 113 -32.15 6.15 43.31
C GLU A 113 -31.97 7.65 43.53
N VAL A 114 -31.11 8.31 42.75
CA VAL A 114 -30.86 9.74 42.78
C VAL A 114 -32.14 10.52 42.43
N THR A 115 -32.84 10.12 41.36
CA THR A 115 -34.08 10.78 40.93
C THR A 115 -35.18 10.62 41.99
N ALA A 116 -35.31 9.44 42.60
CA ALA A 116 -36.27 9.20 43.67
C ALA A 116 -35.96 10.07 44.90
N GLU A 117 -34.69 10.20 45.26
CA GLU A 117 -34.28 11.00 46.41
C GLU A 117 -34.46 12.51 46.17
N LEU A 118 -34.08 13.01 44.99
CA LEU A 118 -34.36 14.40 44.61
C LEU A 118 -35.86 14.69 44.58
N SER A 119 -36.68 13.74 44.13
CA SER A 119 -38.15 13.88 44.12
C SER A 119 -38.70 13.92 45.55
N ARG A 120 -38.19 13.08 46.45
CA ARG A 120 -38.54 13.10 47.88
C ARG A 120 -38.22 14.44 48.53
N ILE A 121 -37.06 15.01 48.21
CA ILE A 121 -36.65 16.34 48.70
C ILE A 121 -37.56 17.43 48.12
N ALA A 122 -37.86 17.38 46.81
CA ALA A 122 -38.75 18.34 46.16
C ALA A 122 -40.17 18.33 46.77
N ASP A 123 -40.73 17.15 47.07
CA ASP A 123 -42.08 17.00 47.64
C ASP A 123 -42.20 17.65 49.05
N LEU A 124 -41.10 17.75 49.79
CA LEU A 124 -41.05 18.39 51.11
C LEU A 124 -40.99 19.92 51.04
N HIS A 125 -40.73 20.49 49.85
CA HIS A 125 -40.41 21.90 49.67
C HIS A 125 -41.22 22.53 48.51
N PRO A 126 -42.30 23.27 48.80
CA PRO A 126 -43.13 23.91 47.77
C PRO A 126 -42.31 24.84 46.85
N GLY A 127 -42.44 24.63 45.54
CA GLY A 127 -41.75 25.41 44.49
C GLY A 127 -40.39 24.85 44.06
N VAL A 128 -39.95 23.73 44.63
CA VAL A 128 -38.79 22.96 44.16
C VAL A 128 -39.25 21.93 43.12
N THR A 129 -38.49 21.77 42.03
CA THR A 129 -38.83 20.83 40.95
C THR A 129 -37.62 20.00 40.53
N VAL A 130 -37.86 18.75 40.15
CA VAL A 130 -36.82 17.85 39.61
C VAL A 130 -36.93 17.77 38.09
N GLU A 131 -35.80 17.87 37.41
CA GLU A 131 -35.66 17.62 35.98
C GLU A 131 -34.76 16.38 35.81
N THR A 132 -35.28 15.33 35.18
CA THR A 132 -34.51 14.12 34.89
C THR A 132 -33.94 14.20 33.48
N LYS A 133 -32.63 14.04 33.35
CA LYS A 133 -31.90 13.92 32.09
C LYS A 133 -31.42 12.48 31.91
N PRO A 134 -30.92 12.09 30.72
CA PRO A 134 -30.55 10.69 30.47
C PRO A 134 -29.52 10.11 31.43
N ALA A 135 -28.55 10.88 31.93
CA ALA A 135 -27.50 10.39 32.85
C ALA A 135 -27.39 11.19 34.16
N SER A 136 -28.33 12.10 34.42
CA SER A 136 -28.32 12.98 35.59
C SER A 136 -29.74 13.40 36.00
N ALA A 137 -29.87 13.94 37.21
CA ALA A 137 -31.08 14.59 37.65
C ALA A 137 -30.74 15.91 38.34
N ALA A 138 -31.50 16.97 38.02
CA ALA A 138 -31.29 18.32 38.52
C ALA A 138 -32.45 18.77 39.42
N LEU A 139 -32.12 19.32 40.58
CA LEU A 139 -33.08 19.91 41.52
C LEU A 139 -33.07 21.44 41.36
N HIS A 140 -34.15 22.00 40.83
CA HIS A 140 -34.34 23.43 40.63
C HIS A 140 -35.07 24.05 41.81
N VAL A 141 -34.48 25.09 42.42
CA VAL A 141 -35.08 25.81 43.56
C VAL A 141 -35.52 27.23 43.20
N ARG A 142 -35.47 27.60 41.91
CA ARG A 142 -35.77 28.96 41.41
C ARG A 142 -37.17 29.46 41.74
N ASN A 143 -38.14 28.57 41.86
CA ASN A 143 -39.56 28.89 42.12
C ASN A 143 -39.95 28.67 43.59
N ALA A 144 -38.99 28.26 44.43
CA ALA A 144 -39.18 28.07 45.86
C ALA A 144 -38.92 29.38 46.63
N SER A 145 -39.52 29.52 47.80
CA SER A 145 -39.12 30.59 48.73
C SER A 145 -37.64 30.43 49.12
N PRO A 146 -36.89 31.52 49.40
CA PRO A 146 -35.47 31.43 49.74
C PRO A 146 -35.15 30.45 50.87
N GLU A 147 -36.04 30.37 51.88
CA GLU A 147 -35.89 29.44 53.00
C GLU A 147 -36.12 27.98 52.57
N ALA A 148 -37.13 27.72 51.74
CA ALA A 148 -37.41 26.37 51.23
C ALA A 148 -36.33 25.89 50.25
N GLY A 149 -35.85 26.78 49.36
CA GLY A 149 -34.77 26.48 48.43
C GLY A 149 -33.45 26.17 49.13
N ALA A 150 -33.08 26.95 50.17
CA ALA A 150 -31.88 26.68 50.96
C ALA A 150 -31.95 25.35 51.72
N LYS A 151 -33.12 25.00 52.28
CA LYS A 151 -33.33 23.70 52.95
C LYS A 151 -33.24 22.53 51.97
N ALA A 152 -33.84 22.67 50.78
CA ALA A 152 -33.79 21.64 49.74
C ALA A 152 -32.36 21.38 49.24
N LEU A 153 -31.59 22.44 48.94
CA LEU A 153 -30.19 22.30 48.54
C LEU A 153 -29.34 21.67 49.67
N ALA A 154 -29.53 22.12 50.93
CA ALA A 154 -28.82 21.55 52.07
C ALA A 154 -29.13 20.05 52.27
N ALA A 155 -30.36 19.61 52.01
CA ALA A 155 -30.74 18.20 52.06
C ALA A 155 -30.02 17.37 50.99
N VAL A 156 -29.90 17.88 49.76
CA VAL A 156 -29.13 17.21 48.70
C VAL A 156 -27.66 17.07 49.09
N HIS A 157 -27.04 18.12 49.64
CA HIS A 157 -25.65 18.10 50.10
C HIS A 157 -25.38 17.14 51.24
N ALA A 158 -26.35 16.96 52.13
CA ALA A 158 -26.19 16.08 53.29
C ALA A 158 -26.25 14.59 52.91
N GLU A 159 -26.81 14.24 51.74
CA GLU A 159 -27.11 12.86 51.38
C GLU A 159 -26.73 12.54 49.93
N ALA A 160 -27.61 12.81 48.96
CA ALA A 160 -27.46 12.36 47.58
C ALA A 160 -26.18 12.86 46.89
N ALA A 161 -25.68 14.04 47.28
CA ALA A 161 -24.43 14.61 46.77
C ALA A 161 -23.16 13.83 47.21
N LEU A 162 -23.25 12.99 48.24
CA LEU A 162 -22.13 12.23 48.80
C LEU A 162 -22.11 10.77 48.34
N TRP A 163 -23.07 10.36 47.52
CA TRP A 163 -23.17 8.97 47.07
C TRP A 163 -22.03 8.60 46.12
N THR A 164 -21.46 7.40 46.32
CA THR A 164 -20.40 6.88 45.45
C THR A 164 -20.90 6.74 44.01
N GLY A 165 -20.19 7.37 43.07
CA GLY A 165 -20.59 7.38 41.65
C GLY A 165 -21.45 8.56 41.24
N VAL A 166 -21.78 9.47 42.17
CA VAL A 166 -22.48 10.73 41.87
C VAL A 166 -21.50 11.88 41.73
N GLN A 167 -21.58 12.63 40.62
CA GLN A 167 -20.87 13.88 40.40
C GLN A 167 -21.82 15.07 40.56
N VAL A 168 -21.39 16.07 41.32
CA VAL A 168 -22.21 17.23 41.67
C VAL A 168 -21.79 18.43 40.83
N THR A 169 -22.75 19.08 40.18
CA THR A 169 -22.55 20.38 39.51
C THR A 169 -23.52 21.40 40.12
N GLU A 170 -22.99 22.51 40.60
CA GLU A 170 -23.78 23.59 41.21
C GLU A 170 -23.99 24.75 40.23
N GLY A 171 -25.24 25.20 40.11
CA GLY A 171 -25.62 26.36 39.32
C GLY A 171 -26.44 27.38 40.13
N LYS A 172 -26.77 28.52 39.51
CA LYS A 172 -27.58 29.54 40.17
C LYS A 172 -29.01 29.01 40.38
N ALA A 173 -29.34 28.67 41.64
CA ALA A 173 -30.63 28.10 42.05
C ALA A 173 -30.95 26.70 41.45
N VAL A 174 -29.91 25.90 41.19
CA VAL A 174 -30.03 24.50 40.74
C VAL A 174 -28.82 23.69 41.21
N ILE A 175 -29.03 22.42 41.56
CA ILE A 175 -27.97 21.43 41.80
C ILE A 175 -28.23 20.20 40.93
N GLU A 176 -27.22 19.76 40.18
CA GLU A 176 -27.31 18.61 39.28
C GLU A 176 -26.42 17.46 39.76
N LEU A 177 -26.99 16.26 39.81
CA LEU A 177 -26.34 15.01 40.20
C LEU A 177 -26.25 14.08 38.99
N ALA A 178 -25.05 13.88 38.46
CA ALA A 178 -24.77 12.98 37.34
C ALA A 178 -24.23 11.63 37.85
N VAL A 179 -24.70 10.53 37.26
CA VAL A 179 -24.32 9.16 37.66
C VAL A 179 -23.34 8.48 36.69
N VAL A 180 -22.95 9.20 35.65
CA VAL A 180 -21.89 8.86 34.71
C VAL A 180 -20.94 10.04 34.68
N ALA A 181 -19.63 9.78 34.71
CA ALA A 181 -18.64 10.83 34.53
C ALA A 181 -18.69 11.35 33.09
N THR A 182 -19.40 12.46 32.86
CA THR A 182 -19.58 13.06 31.53
C THR A 182 -18.81 14.37 31.48
N ASP A 183 -17.62 14.32 30.90
CA ASP A 183 -16.89 15.51 30.52
C ASP A 183 -16.31 15.38 29.10
N LYS A 184 -15.89 16.53 28.54
CA LYS A 184 -15.41 16.62 27.17
C LYS A 184 -14.21 15.70 26.91
N GLY A 185 -13.39 15.42 27.94
CA GLY A 185 -12.29 14.48 27.84
C GLY A 185 -12.76 13.04 27.64
N ASN A 186 -13.72 12.57 28.44
CA ASN A 186 -14.30 11.23 28.24
C ASN A 186 -15.02 11.12 26.89
N ALA A 187 -15.71 12.18 26.45
CA ALA A 187 -16.34 12.21 25.14
C ALA A 187 -15.32 12.05 24.01
N LEU A 188 -14.18 12.74 24.10
CA LEU A 188 -13.10 12.63 23.12
C LEU A 188 -12.50 11.22 23.10
N ASP A 189 -12.27 10.59 24.25
CA ASP A 189 -11.78 9.21 24.34
C ASP A 189 -12.75 8.20 23.70
N ILE A 190 -14.06 8.38 23.90
CA ILE A 190 -15.10 7.54 23.28
C ILE A 190 -15.06 7.67 21.76
N LEU A 191 -15.07 8.90 21.24
CA LEU A 191 -14.98 9.15 19.79
C LEU A 191 -13.71 8.54 19.20
N ARG A 192 -12.57 8.75 19.88
CA ARG A 192 -11.28 8.20 19.45
C ARG A 192 -11.33 6.68 19.38
N HIS A 193 -11.91 6.01 20.39
CA HIS A 193 -11.97 4.56 20.42
C HIS A 193 -12.93 3.98 19.37
N GLN A 194 -14.12 4.58 19.23
CA GLN A 194 -15.11 4.18 18.22
C GLN A 194 -14.56 4.27 16.81
N GLU A 195 -13.87 5.36 16.52
CA GLU A 195 -13.30 5.64 15.21
C GLU A 195 -11.88 5.12 15.07
N ALA A 196 -11.39 4.34 16.04
CA ALA A 196 -10.00 3.84 16.13
C ALA A 196 -8.97 4.90 15.69
N ALA A 197 -9.16 6.15 16.10
CA ALA A 197 -8.37 7.27 15.62
C ALA A 197 -6.94 7.19 16.18
N THR A 198 -5.96 7.24 15.27
CA THR A 198 -4.54 7.21 15.61
C THR A 198 -4.04 8.54 16.15
N ALA A 199 -4.69 9.64 15.76
CA ALA A 199 -4.43 10.98 16.29
C ALA A 199 -5.73 11.78 16.42
N ALA A 200 -5.76 12.70 17.38
CA ALA A 200 -6.84 13.65 17.59
C ALA A 200 -6.36 15.10 17.58
N VAL A 201 -7.13 15.99 16.96
CA VAL A 201 -6.99 17.44 17.08
C VAL A 201 -8.20 17.95 17.85
N PHE A 202 -7.97 18.69 18.93
CA PHE A 202 -9.03 19.31 19.72
C PHE A 202 -8.85 20.83 19.80
N PHE A 203 -9.90 21.58 19.44
CA PHE A 203 -10.00 23.02 19.61
C PHE A 203 -10.92 23.35 20.79
N GLY A 204 -10.47 24.22 21.70
CA GLY A 204 -11.28 24.63 22.87
C GLY A 204 -10.84 26.00 23.42
N ASP A 205 -11.71 26.67 24.15
CA ASP A 205 -11.52 28.04 24.64
C ASP A 205 -11.65 28.18 26.16
N ASP A 206 -12.23 27.22 26.87
CA ASP A 206 -12.57 27.41 28.28
C ASP A 206 -12.01 26.34 29.24
N VAL A 207 -12.33 26.48 30.52
CA VAL A 207 -11.85 25.57 31.57
C VAL A 207 -12.45 24.16 31.46
N THR A 208 -13.57 23.99 30.76
CA THR A 208 -14.17 22.68 30.53
C THR A 208 -13.40 21.89 29.48
N ASP A 209 -12.77 22.59 28.53
CA ASP A 209 -11.92 22.03 27.47
C ASP A 209 -10.57 21.50 27.97
N GLU A 210 -10.08 22.02 29.11
CA GLU A 210 -8.85 21.53 29.74
C GLU A 210 -8.90 20.03 30.07
N LYS A 211 -10.10 19.50 30.33
CA LYS A 211 -10.31 18.07 30.51
C LYS A 211 -10.09 17.28 29.22
N ALA A 212 -10.40 17.85 28.06
CA ALA A 212 -10.11 17.25 26.76
C ALA A 212 -8.62 17.37 26.42
N PHE A 213 -8.00 18.53 26.65
CA PHE A 213 -6.56 18.69 26.48
C PHE A 213 -5.74 17.72 27.34
N GLY A 214 -6.17 17.46 28.58
CA GLY A 214 -5.54 16.48 29.46
C GLY A 214 -5.61 15.02 29.00
N ARG A 215 -6.41 14.69 27.97
CA ARG A 215 -6.48 13.36 27.35
C ARG A 215 -5.58 13.20 26.13
N LEU A 216 -5.14 14.31 25.54
CA LEU A 216 -4.31 14.29 24.33
C LEU A 216 -2.92 13.74 24.63
N GLN A 217 -2.45 12.82 23.79
CA GLN A 217 -1.18 12.13 23.95
C GLN A 217 -0.55 11.75 22.61
N GLY A 218 0.77 11.59 22.59
CA GLY A 218 1.49 11.22 21.37
C GLY A 218 1.32 12.27 20.26
N PRO A 219 0.84 11.89 19.05
CA PRO A 219 0.70 12.80 17.90
C PRO A 219 -0.50 13.76 17.98
N ASP A 220 -1.27 13.72 19.07
CA ASP A 220 -2.46 14.55 19.24
C ASP A 220 -2.13 16.04 19.42
N LEU A 221 -3.01 16.91 18.94
CA LEU A 221 -2.86 18.36 19.01
C LEU A 221 -3.99 19.02 19.80
N GLY A 222 -3.62 19.77 20.84
CA GLY A 222 -4.53 20.65 21.56
C GLY A 222 -4.29 22.10 21.16
N ILE A 223 -5.36 22.80 20.76
CA ILE A 223 -5.31 24.20 20.32
C ILE A 223 -6.25 25.04 21.19
N LYS A 224 -5.68 25.89 22.04
CA LYS A 224 -6.43 26.84 22.86
C LYS A 224 -6.84 28.06 22.05
N VAL A 225 -8.10 28.48 22.17
CA VAL A 225 -8.61 29.73 21.59
C VAL A 225 -8.59 30.83 22.64
N GLY A 226 -8.05 32.00 22.29
CA GLY A 226 -7.97 33.16 23.16
C GLY A 226 -6.97 32.98 24.31
N GLU A 227 -7.04 33.88 25.31
CA GLU A 227 -6.10 33.97 26.43
C GLU A 227 -6.36 32.92 27.55
N GLY A 228 -5.46 32.86 28.53
CA GLY A 228 -5.60 32.03 29.75
C GLY A 228 -4.65 30.84 29.82
N GLU A 229 -4.44 30.31 31.04
CA GLU A 229 -3.64 29.09 31.26
C GLU A 229 -4.31 27.88 30.59
N THR A 230 -3.50 26.99 30.02
CA THR A 230 -4.00 25.83 29.28
C THR A 230 -2.98 24.69 29.22
N LEU A 231 -3.47 23.45 29.13
CA LEU A 231 -2.73 22.25 28.80
C LEU A 231 -2.53 22.07 27.29
N ALA A 232 -3.21 22.85 26.45
CA ALA A 232 -3.05 22.84 25.01
C ALA A 232 -1.61 23.23 24.60
N GLN A 233 -1.09 22.52 23.60
CA GLN A 233 0.28 22.70 23.09
C GLN A 233 0.39 23.97 22.22
N TYR A 234 -0.69 24.34 21.54
CA TYR A 234 -0.75 25.46 20.60
C TYR A 234 -1.89 26.41 20.95
N ARG A 235 -1.83 27.63 20.40
CA ARG A 235 -2.82 28.68 20.64
C ARG A 235 -3.16 29.43 19.37
N VAL A 236 -4.41 29.87 19.28
CA VAL A 236 -4.93 30.83 18.30
C VAL A 236 -5.68 31.95 19.04
N ASP A 237 -5.71 33.15 18.47
CA ASP A 237 -6.20 34.33 19.20
C ASP A 237 -7.72 34.54 19.08
N SER A 238 -8.35 33.91 18.09
CA SER A 238 -9.76 34.16 17.75
C SER A 238 -10.47 32.96 17.13
N THR A 239 -11.80 33.01 17.14
CA THR A 239 -12.67 32.03 16.47
C THR A 239 -12.49 31.99 14.95
N GLU A 240 -12.04 33.09 14.35
CA GLU A 240 -11.71 33.21 12.94
C GLU A 240 -10.41 32.47 12.59
N GLU A 241 -9.44 32.45 13.51
CA GLU A 241 -8.22 31.65 13.35
C GLU A 241 -8.48 30.15 13.50
N VAL A 242 -9.48 29.74 14.29
CA VAL A 242 -9.97 28.35 14.31
C VAL A 242 -10.46 27.95 12.91
N ALA A 243 -11.25 28.82 12.25
CA ALA A 243 -11.70 28.57 10.89
C ALA A 243 -10.53 28.43 9.91
N ALA A 244 -9.50 29.28 10.04
CA ALA A 244 -8.30 29.21 9.23
C ALA A 244 -7.49 27.92 9.48
N ALA A 245 -7.35 27.49 10.74
CA ALA A 245 -6.66 26.26 11.12
C ALA A 245 -7.38 25.00 10.61
N LEU A 246 -8.71 24.95 10.72
CA LEU A 246 -9.51 23.86 10.16
C LEU A 246 -9.42 23.81 8.63
N ALA A 247 -9.44 24.96 7.96
CA ALA A 247 -9.28 25.03 6.51
C ALA A 247 -7.88 24.61 6.05
N PHE A 248 -6.83 24.99 6.79
CA PHE A 248 -5.46 24.53 6.54
C PHE A 248 -5.35 23.02 6.72
N LEU A 249 -5.86 22.48 7.83
CA LEU A 249 -5.87 21.04 8.10
C LEU A 249 -6.60 20.24 7.01
N LEU A 250 -7.75 20.74 6.54
CA LEU A 250 -8.50 20.15 5.43
C LEU A 250 -7.65 20.04 4.16
N GLU A 251 -6.98 21.14 3.79
CA GLU A 251 -6.20 21.19 2.56
C GLU A 251 -4.97 20.28 2.65
N GLU A 252 -4.27 20.27 3.79
CA GLU A 252 -3.14 19.36 4.03
C GLU A 252 -3.59 17.89 3.99
N ARG A 253 -4.73 17.56 4.63
CA ARG A 253 -5.29 16.21 4.63
C ARG A 253 -5.67 15.77 3.22
N ARG A 254 -6.35 16.63 2.46
CA ARG A 254 -6.73 16.36 1.06
C ARG A 254 -5.51 16.20 0.16
N THR A 255 -4.54 17.09 0.30
CA THR A 255 -3.28 17.07 -0.47
C THR A 255 -2.54 15.75 -0.22
N TRP A 256 -2.44 15.35 1.04
CA TRP A 256 -1.83 14.08 1.42
C TRP A 256 -2.59 12.87 0.85
N LEU A 257 -3.92 12.81 1.01
CA LEU A 257 -4.77 11.74 0.46
C LEU A 257 -4.77 11.68 -1.08
N SER A 258 -4.43 12.79 -1.76
CA SER A 258 -4.28 12.80 -3.22
C SER A 258 -2.91 12.32 -3.70
N GLY A 259 -1.96 12.10 -2.77
CA GLY A 259 -0.60 11.66 -3.04
C GLY A 259 0.38 12.74 -3.48
N ALA A 260 0.06 14.02 -3.28
CA ALA A 260 0.90 15.13 -3.76
C ALA A 260 2.32 15.14 -3.16
N ASP A 261 2.47 14.64 -1.92
CA ASP A 261 3.76 14.51 -1.24
C ASP A 261 4.42 13.13 -1.45
N ALA A 262 3.70 12.17 -2.05
CA ALA A 262 4.24 10.85 -2.30
C ALA A 262 5.16 10.90 -3.53
N PRO A 263 6.37 10.31 -3.48
CA PRO A 263 7.20 10.17 -4.66
C PRO A 263 6.42 9.40 -5.74
N PRO A 264 6.25 9.95 -6.96
CA PRO A 264 5.52 9.25 -8.01
C PRO A 264 6.16 7.89 -8.30
N ILE A 265 5.32 6.85 -8.42
CA ILE A 265 5.78 5.46 -8.50
C ILE A 265 6.73 5.27 -9.68
N GLU A 266 6.40 5.83 -10.84
CA GLU A 266 7.22 5.76 -12.06
C GLU A 266 8.59 6.44 -11.94
N ARG A 267 8.80 7.25 -10.88
CA ARG A 267 10.08 7.91 -10.61
C ARG A 267 10.95 7.15 -9.61
N LEU A 268 10.46 6.05 -9.05
CA LEU A 268 11.24 5.17 -8.19
C LEU A 268 12.18 4.32 -9.02
N THR A 269 13.43 4.20 -8.57
CA THR A 269 14.47 3.43 -9.25
C THR A 269 14.85 2.23 -8.41
N MET A 270 14.88 1.04 -9.03
CA MET A 270 15.23 -0.21 -8.36
C MET A 270 16.74 -0.46 -8.39
N LEU A 271 17.32 -0.76 -7.23
CA LEU A 271 18.59 -1.46 -7.10
C LEU A 271 18.31 -2.95 -6.91
N ALA A 272 19.18 -3.80 -7.46
CA ALA A 272 19.07 -5.24 -7.26
C ALA A 272 20.45 -5.89 -7.10
N SER A 273 20.50 -6.91 -6.27
CA SER A 273 21.48 -7.99 -6.28
C SER A 273 20.74 -9.31 -6.55
N PRO A 274 21.43 -10.45 -6.69
CA PRO A 274 20.76 -11.74 -6.86
C PRO A 274 19.92 -12.20 -5.66
N ARG A 275 20.01 -11.50 -4.51
CA ARG A 275 19.27 -11.83 -3.28
C ARG A 275 18.32 -10.71 -2.84
N SER A 276 18.68 -9.45 -3.03
CA SER A 276 17.96 -8.33 -2.42
C SER A 276 17.60 -7.26 -3.45
N VAL A 277 16.50 -6.56 -3.18
CA VAL A 277 16.01 -5.42 -3.97
C VAL A 277 15.81 -4.22 -3.05
N ALA A 278 16.00 -3.03 -3.61
CA ALA A 278 15.79 -1.78 -2.90
C ALA A 278 15.25 -0.71 -3.84
N LEU A 279 14.46 0.25 -3.34
CA LEU A 279 13.99 1.39 -4.14
C LEU A 279 14.54 2.71 -3.63
N ILE A 280 14.98 3.55 -4.56
CA ILE A 280 15.43 4.92 -4.29
C ILE A 280 14.59 5.93 -5.05
N THR A 281 14.36 7.08 -4.44
CA THR A 281 13.72 8.24 -5.07
C THR A 281 14.72 9.00 -5.97
N PRO A 282 14.24 9.92 -6.84
CA PRO A 282 15.10 10.72 -7.73
C PRO A 282 16.17 11.56 -7.01
N ASP A 283 15.94 11.89 -5.75
CA ASP A 283 16.83 12.67 -4.86
C ASP A 283 17.71 11.80 -3.95
N ALA A 284 17.89 10.53 -4.32
CA ALA A 284 18.72 9.55 -3.61
C ALA A 284 18.28 9.33 -2.14
N ASN A 285 16.97 9.29 -1.89
CA ASN A 285 16.42 8.74 -0.66
C ASN A 285 16.10 7.25 -0.86
N MET A 286 16.75 6.37 -0.09
CA MET A 286 16.38 4.97 -0.02
C MET A 286 15.08 4.84 0.74
N THR A 287 14.03 4.43 0.02
CA THR A 287 12.65 4.44 0.51
C THR A 287 12.09 3.04 0.75
N TRP A 288 12.77 2.01 0.22
CA TRP A 288 12.36 0.62 0.34
C TRP A 288 13.58 -0.30 0.43
N LEU A 289 13.64 -1.15 1.46
CA LEU A 289 14.61 -2.25 1.58
C LEU A 289 14.07 -3.24 2.60
N CYS A 290 14.06 -4.53 2.26
CA CYS A 290 13.70 -5.63 3.17
C CYS A 290 14.94 -6.45 3.54
N HIS A 291 14.91 -7.10 4.70
CA HIS A 291 15.97 -7.98 5.17
C HIS A 291 15.38 -9.06 6.11
N PRO A 292 15.82 -10.33 6.04
CA PRO A 292 16.91 -10.87 5.20
C PRO A 292 16.59 -11.00 3.72
N GLU A 293 15.33 -11.28 3.39
CA GLU A 293 14.90 -11.52 2.01
C GLU A 293 13.93 -10.44 1.52
N PRO A 294 13.72 -10.32 0.20
CA PRO A 294 12.76 -9.36 -0.37
C PRO A 294 11.32 -9.49 0.18
N ASP A 295 10.87 -10.71 0.51
CA ASP A 295 9.56 -10.99 1.10
C ASP A 295 9.53 -10.87 2.64
N SER A 296 10.66 -10.55 3.28
CA SER A 296 10.78 -10.29 4.72
C SER A 296 10.25 -8.90 5.11
N ALA A 297 10.24 -8.57 6.39
CA ALA A 297 9.81 -7.25 6.83
C ALA A 297 10.77 -6.14 6.34
N ALA A 298 10.21 -4.95 6.11
CA ALA A 298 10.99 -3.81 5.62
C ALA A 298 11.84 -3.19 6.75
N VAL A 299 13.10 -2.87 6.42
CA VAL A 299 14.01 -2.02 7.20
C VAL A 299 13.78 -0.54 6.88
N PHE A 300 13.47 -0.26 5.61
CA PHE A 300 13.01 1.04 5.15
C PHE A 300 11.66 0.84 4.48
N ALA A 301 10.63 1.46 5.04
CA ALA A 301 9.26 1.45 4.54
C ALA A 301 8.74 2.88 4.32
N HIS A 302 9.64 3.86 4.09
CA HIS A 302 9.27 5.25 3.79
C HIS A 302 8.26 5.38 2.66
N LEU A 303 8.26 4.43 1.70
CA LEU A 303 7.28 4.40 0.62
C LEU A 303 5.84 4.29 1.14
N LEU A 304 5.63 3.57 2.25
CA LEU A 304 4.32 3.29 2.83
C LEU A 304 4.03 4.12 4.09
N GLY A 305 5.04 4.72 4.73
CA GLY A 305 4.82 5.50 5.95
C GLY A 305 5.68 6.74 6.15
N GLY A 306 6.29 7.25 5.07
CA GLY A 306 7.05 8.49 5.10
C GLY A 306 8.28 8.41 6.01
N THR A 307 8.72 9.54 6.55
CA THR A 307 9.97 9.65 7.34
C THR A 307 10.01 8.70 8.53
N GLU A 308 8.85 8.47 9.16
CA GLU A 308 8.70 7.66 10.36
C GLU A 308 8.83 6.16 10.10
N ALA A 309 8.55 5.72 8.87
CA ALA A 309 8.67 4.32 8.46
C ALA A 309 10.07 3.96 7.92
N GLY A 310 11.04 4.87 8.08
CA GLY A 310 12.46 4.59 7.91
C GLY A 310 12.97 4.82 6.51
N HIS A 311 14.13 5.47 6.45
CA HIS A 311 14.75 5.93 5.22
C HIS A 311 16.27 6.02 5.37
N PHE A 312 16.96 6.10 4.24
CA PHE A 312 18.38 6.45 4.20
C PHE A 312 18.62 7.44 3.06
N SER A 313 18.84 8.72 3.38
CA SER A 313 18.98 9.79 2.40
C SER A 313 20.39 10.36 2.32
N VAL A 314 20.78 10.78 1.12
CA VAL A 314 22.01 11.53 0.86
C VAL A 314 21.70 12.65 -0.12
N GLY A 315 21.98 13.90 0.26
CA GLY A 315 21.75 15.06 -0.61
C GLY A 315 22.75 16.19 -0.34
N PRO A 316 22.79 17.24 -1.17
CA PRO A 316 23.68 18.38 -0.95
C PRO A 316 23.27 19.18 0.30
N GLN A 317 24.25 19.71 1.04
CA GLN A 317 23.99 20.55 2.22
C GLN A 317 23.19 21.80 1.93
N ARG A 318 23.39 22.38 0.75
CA ARG A 318 22.48 23.39 0.22
C ARG A 318 21.44 22.68 -0.61
N GLU A 319 20.19 22.74 -0.17
CA GLU A 319 19.05 22.15 -0.85
C GLU A 319 19.06 22.52 -2.34
N ALA A 320 19.01 21.49 -3.18
CA ALA A 320 19.02 21.60 -4.62
C ALA A 320 18.38 20.36 -5.23
N LEU A 321 17.64 20.54 -6.31
CA LEU A 321 17.10 19.43 -7.07
C LEU A 321 18.22 18.68 -7.80
N PRO A 322 18.15 17.33 -7.88
CA PRO A 322 19.02 16.54 -8.74
C PRO A 322 18.92 17.00 -10.20
N LEU A 323 20.06 17.02 -10.88
CA LEU A 323 20.15 17.27 -12.32
C LEU A 323 19.75 16.02 -13.13
N SER A 324 20.10 14.83 -12.63
CA SER A 324 19.74 13.56 -13.26
C SER A 324 19.87 12.40 -12.29
N GLN A 325 19.09 11.35 -12.53
CA GLN A 325 19.29 10.00 -11.97
C GLN A 325 19.25 9.01 -13.12
N GLN A 326 20.22 8.11 -13.19
CA GLN A 326 20.32 7.13 -14.28
C GLN A 326 21.03 5.86 -13.83
N TYR A 327 20.70 4.74 -14.45
CA TYR A 327 21.52 3.54 -14.36
C TYR A 327 22.86 3.75 -15.06
N LEU A 328 23.93 3.17 -14.52
CA LEU A 328 25.12 2.91 -15.32
C LEU A 328 24.80 1.83 -16.36
N ASP A 329 25.30 2.01 -17.58
CA ASP A 329 24.83 1.20 -18.70
C ASP A 329 25.11 -0.30 -18.49
N GLY A 330 24.07 -1.10 -18.73
CA GLY A 330 24.10 -2.55 -18.55
C GLY A 330 24.14 -3.03 -17.10
N THR A 331 23.88 -2.17 -16.10
CA THR A 331 23.96 -2.57 -14.68
C THR A 331 22.70 -2.23 -13.88
N MET A 332 22.66 -2.64 -12.61
CA MET A 332 21.69 -2.21 -11.59
C MET A 332 22.26 -1.14 -10.65
N THR A 333 23.42 -0.57 -10.98
CA THR A 333 24.04 0.55 -10.24
C THR A 333 23.41 1.86 -10.68
N VAL A 334 23.00 2.69 -9.72
CA VAL A 334 22.36 3.98 -10.00
C VAL A 334 23.26 5.13 -9.62
N GLN A 335 23.28 6.16 -10.46
CA GLN A 335 23.97 7.41 -10.21
C GLN A 335 22.98 8.58 -10.16
N THR A 336 22.94 9.28 -9.03
CA THR A 336 22.19 10.52 -8.83
C THR A 336 23.16 11.70 -8.81
N ARG A 337 22.91 12.73 -9.63
CA ARG A 337 23.85 13.85 -9.84
C ARG A 337 23.20 15.18 -9.50
N TRP A 338 23.94 16.00 -8.77
CA TRP A 338 23.71 17.44 -8.60
C TRP A 338 24.86 18.21 -9.24
N ALA A 339 24.80 19.55 -9.22
CA ALA A 339 25.82 20.40 -9.85
C ALA A 339 27.25 20.21 -9.29
N SER A 340 27.41 19.80 -8.03
CA SER A 340 28.73 19.64 -7.39
C SER A 340 28.83 18.41 -6.47
N LEU A 341 27.90 17.47 -6.62
CA LEU A 341 27.79 16.26 -5.83
C LEU A 341 27.25 15.13 -6.71
N THR A 342 27.78 13.93 -6.56
CA THR A 342 27.27 12.71 -7.19
C THR A 342 27.21 11.61 -6.15
N VAL A 343 26.08 10.90 -6.11
CA VAL A 343 25.89 9.70 -5.29
C VAL A 343 25.75 8.50 -6.23
N THR A 344 26.55 7.46 -5.99
CA THR A 344 26.45 6.18 -6.69
C THR A 344 25.99 5.12 -5.69
N ASP A 345 24.87 4.47 -5.97
CA ASP A 345 24.23 3.46 -5.12
C ASP A 345 24.25 2.09 -5.82
N TYR A 346 24.66 1.04 -5.11
CA TYR A 346 24.59 -0.33 -5.60
C TYR A 346 24.48 -1.37 -4.47
N LEU A 347 23.89 -2.52 -4.81
CA LEU A 347 23.88 -3.72 -3.97
C LEU A 347 24.95 -4.69 -4.51
N PRO A 348 25.99 -5.04 -3.71
CA PRO A 348 26.95 -6.06 -4.10
C PRO A 348 26.27 -7.43 -4.26
N HIS A 349 26.73 -8.24 -5.21
CA HIS A 349 26.20 -9.58 -5.45
C HIS A 349 26.99 -10.69 -4.72
N ASP A 350 28.24 -10.40 -4.37
CA ASP A 350 29.23 -11.32 -3.79
C ASP A 350 29.23 -11.28 -2.25
N VAL A 351 28.06 -11.16 -1.65
CA VAL A 351 27.86 -11.18 -0.20
C VAL A 351 27.62 -12.60 0.31
N GLN A 352 27.93 -12.84 1.58
CA GLN A 352 27.64 -14.13 2.22
C GLN A 352 26.12 -14.41 2.20
N PRO A 353 25.70 -15.69 2.23
CA PRO A 353 24.29 -16.03 2.47
C PRO A 353 23.76 -15.32 3.73
N SER A 354 22.46 -14.97 3.76
CA SER A 354 21.80 -14.20 4.83
C SER A 354 22.28 -12.76 5.05
N ARG A 355 23.21 -12.26 4.24
CA ARG A 355 23.70 -10.88 4.33
C ARG A 355 23.11 -10.00 3.23
N THR A 356 22.73 -8.77 3.59
CA THR A 356 22.33 -7.72 2.64
C THR A 356 23.24 -6.52 2.83
N ASP A 357 24.00 -6.17 1.79
CA ASP A 357 24.84 -4.97 1.78
C ASP A 357 24.31 -3.93 0.79
N LEU A 358 24.30 -2.67 1.22
CA LEU A 358 24.08 -1.51 0.38
C LEU A 358 25.29 -0.59 0.47
N THR A 359 25.93 -0.34 -0.66
CA THR A 359 27.07 0.60 -0.74
C THR A 359 26.62 1.90 -1.42
N ARG A 360 26.92 3.02 -0.76
CA ARG A 360 26.65 4.38 -1.24
C ARG A 360 27.94 5.17 -1.30
N VAL A 361 28.26 5.71 -2.47
CA VAL A 361 29.53 6.41 -2.71
C VAL A 361 29.25 7.85 -3.06
N ILE A 362 29.74 8.75 -2.21
CA ILE A 362 29.53 10.19 -2.32
C ILE A 362 30.82 10.82 -2.86
N THR A 363 30.71 11.47 -4.00
CA THR A 363 31.83 12.17 -4.66
C THR A 363 31.43 13.60 -5.02
N GLY A 364 32.41 14.49 -5.13
CA GLY A 364 32.16 15.87 -5.56
C GLY A 364 32.94 16.89 -4.75
N ARG A 365 32.50 18.15 -4.84
CA ARG A 365 33.13 19.29 -4.16
C ARG A 365 32.22 19.95 -3.13
N ALA A 366 30.91 19.70 -3.18
CA ALA A 366 29.97 20.18 -2.20
C ALA A 366 29.86 19.20 -1.04
N LYS A 367 29.62 19.73 0.17
CA LYS A 367 29.26 18.91 1.33
C LYS A 367 27.90 18.25 1.12
N ALA A 368 27.76 17.05 1.65
CA ALA A 368 26.50 16.30 1.64
C ALA A 368 25.95 16.13 3.06
N VAL A 369 24.63 16.09 3.17
CA VAL A 369 23.90 15.70 4.37
C VAL A 369 23.47 14.26 4.19
N VAL A 370 23.65 13.49 5.26
CA VAL A 370 23.26 12.09 5.34
C VAL A 370 22.28 11.93 6.48
N SER A 371 21.15 11.28 6.23
CA SER A 371 20.18 10.87 7.26
C SER A 371 20.01 9.37 7.21
N PHE A 372 20.27 8.68 8.32
CA PHE A 372 20.12 7.24 8.46
C PHE A 372 19.11 6.94 9.56
N ALA A 373 17.92 6.47 9.15
CA ALA A 373 16.79 6.16 10.00
C ALA A 373 16.31 4.73 9.73
N PRO A 374 17.03 3.69 10.18
CA PRO A 374 16.54 2.30 10.07
C PRO A 374 15.28 2.13 10.93
N ARG A 375 14.26 1.48 10.36
CA ARG A 375 12.98 1.14 11.01
C ARG A 375 12.57 -0.29 10.65
N PRO A 376 13.26 -1.31 11.19
CA PRO A 376 12.94 -2.72 10.96
C PRO A 376 11.51 -3.07 11.37
N GLU A 377 11.02 -4.20 10.87
CA GLU A 377 9.65 -4.64 11.12
C GLU A 377 8.61 -3.57 10.76
N PHE A 378 8.84 -2.84 9.65
CA PHE A 378 8.00 -1.71 9.23
C PHE A 378 7.87 -0.60 10.29
N GLY A 379 8.91 -0.41 11.11
CA GLY A 379 8.95 0.57 12.19
C GLY A 379 8.23 0.16 13.48
N GLN A 380 7.84 -1.11 13.62
CA GLN A 380 7.13 -1.60 14.80
C GLN A 380 8.05 -1.89 16.01
N VAL A 381 9.36 -1.98 15.79
CA VAL A 381 10.33 -2.22 16.87
C VAL A 381 11.10 -0.95 17.24
N PRO A 382 11.43 -0.73 18.53
CA PRO A 382 12.37 0.30 18.95
C PRO A 382 13.74 0.11 18.33
N VAL A 383 14.41 1.21 17.98
CA VAL A 383 15.76 1.17 17.40
C VAL A 383 16.70 2.07 18.19
N GLN A 384 17.87 1.52 18.54
CA GLN A 384 18.97 2.26 19.13
C GLN A 384 20.19 2.26 18.19
N LEU A 385 20.84 3.41 18.08
CA LEU A 385 22.03 3.65 17.28
C LEU A 385 23.20 3.93 18.21
N GLU A 386 24.24 3.11 18.12
CA GLU A 386 25.46 3.24 18.91
C GLU A 386 26.62 3.70 18.03
N PRO A 387 27.19 4.90 18.25
CA PRO A 387 28.39 5.33 17.56
C PRO A 387 29.58 4.44 17.87
N ASP A 388 30.30 4.02 16.84
CA ASP A 388 31.57 3.30 16.89
C ASP A 388 32.62 4.07 16.07
N ALA A 389 33.90 3.72 16.20
CA ALA A 389 35.01 4.39 15.52
C ALA A 389 34.88 4.38 13.99
N ASP A 390 34.34 3.28 13.45
CA ASP A 390 34.20 3.05 12.01
C ASP A 390 32.75 3.13 11.50
N GLY A 391 31.79 3.54 12.33
CA GLY A 391 30.39 3.60 11.91
C GLY A 391 29.34 3.68 13.03
N LEU A 392 28.19 3.07 12.77
CA LEU A 392 27.09 2.91 13.73
C LEU A 392 26.74 1.41 13.85
N ARG A 393 26.43 0.98 15.07
CA ARG A 393 25.74 -0.29 15.33
C ARG A 393 24.26 -0.03 15.54
N VAL A 394 23.42 -0.89 14.99
CA VAL A 394 21.96 -0.81 15.12
C VAL A 394 21.52 -1.94 16.05
N SER A 395 20.80 -1.58 17.11
CA SER A 395 20.25 -2.49 18.11
C SER A 395 18.72 -2.39 18.17
N GLY A 396 18.06 -3.44 18.68
CA GLY A 396 16.60 -3.55 18.71
C GLY A 396 15.99 -4.30 17.52
N THR A 397 16.85 -4.88 16.68
CA THR A 397 16.50 -5.63 15.48
C THR A 397 16.56 -7.14 15.74
N SER A 398 15.82 -7.94 14.99
CA SER A 398 15.87 -9.41 15.04
C SER A 398 17.19 -9.96 14.46
N GLU A 399 17.75 -9.27 13.47
CA GLU A 399 19.01 -9.61 12.78
C GLU A 399 20.07 -8.52 12.98
N PRO A 400 21.36 -8.85 13.15
CA PRO A 400 22.41 -7.86 13.40
C PRO A 400 22.59 -6.90 12.24
N MET A 401 22.78 -5.61 12.52
CA MET A 401 22.89 -4.57 11.50
C MET A 401 23.88 -3.48 11.90
N VAL A 402 24.70 -3.05 10.93
CA VAL A 402 25.66 -1.96 11.11
C VAL A 402 25.68 -1.04 9.89
N LEU A 403 25.99 0.24 10.13
CA LEU A 403 26.34 1.19 9.07
C LEU A 403 27.83 1.50 9.18
N ARG A 404 28.65 0.92 8.31
CA ARG A 404 30.06 1.24 8.23
C ARG A 404 30.26 2.57 7.50
N SER A 405 30.90 3.52 8.16
CA SER A 405 31.11 4.89 7.68
C SER A 405 32.39 5.48 8.29
N PRO A 406 33.58 5.00 7.91
CA PRO A 406 34.83 5.40 8.55
C PRO A 406 35.07 6.91 8.42
N GLY A 407 35.40 7.56 9.53
CA GLY A 407 35.66 9.00 9.58
C GLY A 407 34.42 9.90 9.54
N VAL A 408 33.21 9.33 9.52
CA VAL A 408 31.95 10.09 9.63
C VAL A 408 31.60 10.30 11.10
N ARG A 409 31.22 11.52 11.46
CA ARG A 409 30.70 11.85 12.79
C ARG A 409 29.19 11.99 12.72
N TRP A 410 28.50 11.25 13.57
CA TRP A 410 27.06 11.19 13.62
C TRP A 410 26.50 11.99 14.80
N ASP A 411 25.46 12.76 14.53
CA ASP A 411 24.58 13.35 15.53
C ASP A 411 23.30 12.52 15.58
N ILE A 412 22.95 11.99 16.76
CA ILE A 412 21.81 11.08 16.91
C ILE A 412 20.69 11.82 17.60
N THR A 413 19.56 11.92 16.91
CA THR A 413 18.30 12.43 17.45
C THR A 413 17.43 11.24 17.85
N THR A 414 16.61 11.45 18.89
CA THR A 414 15.66 10.45 19.38
C THR A 414 14.26 11.04 19.34
N ASP A 415 13.35 10.34 18.68
CA ASP A 415 11.92 10.62 18.70
C ASP A 415 11.17 9.39 19.23
N GLY A 416 10.56 9.52 20.41
CA GLY A 416 9.97 8.40 21.12
C GLY A 416 10.97 7.25 21.32
N THR A 417 10.67 6.10 20.71
CA THR A 417 11.51 4.89 20.76
C THR A 417 12.40 4.70 19.52
N GLN A 418 12.46 5.70 18.65
CA GLN A 418 13.15 5.63 17.38
C GLN A 418 14.33 6.61 17.34
N GLN A 419 15.49 6.13 16.89
CA GLN A 419 16.67 6.97 16.70
C GLN A 419 16.97 7.19 15.23
N THR A 420 17.46 8.39 14.91
CA THR A 420 17.91 8.77 13.57
C THR A 420 19.30 9.39 13.69
N ALA A 421 20.23 8.96 12.83
CA ALA A 421 21.56 9.53 12.77
C ALA A 421 21.71 10.50 11.59
N HIS A 422 22.24 11.68 11.87
CA HIS A 422 22.51 12.72 10.89
C HIS A 422 24.01 13.01 10.80
N ALA A 423 24.51 13.25 9.59
CA ALA A 423 25.90 13.66 9.39
C ALA A 423 26.03 14.67 8.25
N VAL A 424 27.03 15.54 8.34
CA VAL A 424 27.50 16.36 7.21
C VAL A 424 28.88 15.86 6.81
N VAL A 425 29.01 15.39 5.58
CA VAL A 425 30.25 14.82 5.04
C VAL A 425 30.83 15.69 3.92
N ASP A 426 32.15 15.67 3.76
CA ASP A 426 32.87 16.48 2.77
C ASP A 426 33.64 15.57 1.80
N PRO A 427 33.11 15.30 0.59
CA PRO A 427 33.76 14.45 -0.39
C PRO A 427 34.87 15.16 -1.18
N SER A 428 35.21 16.43 -0.87
CA SER A 428 36.22 17.19 -1.62
C SER A 428 37.65 16.67 -1.45
N GLN A 429 37.92 15.92 -0.38
CA GLN A 429 39.22 15.32 -0.10
C GLN A 429 39.33 13.86 -0.55
N GLY A 430 38.24 13.29 -1.07
CA GLY A 430 38.14 11.90 -1.49
C GLY A 430 36.71 11.37 -1.36
N PRO A 431 36.37 10.25 -2.02
CA PRO A 431 35.05 9.65 -1.90
C PRO A 431 34.71 9.30 -0.45
N VAL A 432 33.48 9.59 -0.04
CA VAL A 432 32.92 9.08 1.22
C VAL A 432 32.09 7.85 0.91
N VAL A 433 32.42 6.73 1.54
CA VAL A 433 31.75 5.44 1.31
C VAL A 433 30.96 5.06 2.55
N LEU A 434 29.67 4.81 2.37
CA LEU A 434 28.76 4.34 3.40
C LEU A 434 28.30 2.93 3.03
N GLU A 435 28.40 1.98 3.96
CA GLU A 435 28.02 0.58 3.74
C GLU A 435 27.04 0.16 4.83
N LEU A 436 25.75 0.08 4.49
CA LEU A 436 24.77 -0.59 5.34
C LEU A 436 24.98 -2.10 5.16
N ARG A 437 25.20 -2.80 6.26
CA ARG A 437 25.42 -4.25 6.30
C ARG A 437 24.40 -4.85 7.26
N CYS A 438 23.50 -5.67 6.72
CA CYS A 438 22.49 -6.38 7.49
C CYS A 438 22.84 -7.87 7.52
N GLY A 439 22.57 -8.55 8.64
CA GLY A 439 23.00 -9.93 8.91
C GLY A 439 24.43 -10.02 9.48
N THR A 440 25.02 -8.91 9.95
CA THR A 440 26.36 -8.91 10.56
C THR A 440 26.61 -7.71 11.49
N GLU A 441 27.49 -7.89 12.48
CA GLU A 441 28.01 -6.83 13.35
C GLU A 441 29.39 -6.29 12.90
N ASP A 442 29.89 -6.76 11.75
CA ASP A 442 31.23 -6.45 11.28
C ASP A 442 31.32 -5.04 10.67
N LEU A 443 31.96 -4.12 11.41
CA LEU A 443 32.36 -2.78 10.95
C LEU A 443 33.75 -2.76 10.28
N GLY A 444 34.43 -3.89 10.22
CA GLY A 444 35.77 -4.03 9.65
C GLY A 444 35.84 -3.63 8.18
N PRO A 445 37.03 -3.20 7.72
CA PRO A 445 37.24 -2.85 6.31
C PRO A 445 37.03 -4.06 5.42
N SER A 446 36.45 -3.83 4.23
CA SER A 446 36.40 -4.83 3.18
C SER A 446 37.81 -5.14 2.66
N LEU A 447 38.06 -6.41 2.29
CA LEU A 447 39.36 -6.84 1.78
C LEU A 447 39.74 -6.14 0.46
N LEU A 448 38.75 -5.91 -0.40
CA LEU A 448 38.88 -5.18 -1.66
C LEU A 448 38.44 -3.73 -1.51
N SER A 449 39.08 -2.84 -2.26
CA SER A 449 38.71 -1.43 -2.30
C SER A 449 37.30 -1.24 -2.87
N GLU A 450 36.65 -0.11 -2.55
CA GLU A 450 35.31 0.20 -3.10
C GLU A 450 35.27 0.18 -4.63
N PRO A 451 36.21 0.78 -5.37
CA PRO A 451 36.18 0.74 -6.84
C PRO A 451 36.27 -0.68 -7.40
N GLU A 452 37.07 -1.56 -6.78
CA GLU A 452 37.18 -2.97 -7.18
C GLU A 452 35.88 -3.74 -6.93
N ARG A 453 35.27 -3.57 -5.74
CA ARG A 453 33.97 -4.18 -5.41
C ARG A 453 32.86 -3.68 -6.32
N ARG A 454 32.86 -2.38 -6.64
CA ARG A 454 31.86 -1.82 -7.57
C ARG A 454 32.01 -2.40 -8.97
N GLU A 455 33.24 -2.56 -9.49
CA GLU A 455 33.43 -3.20 -10.80
C GLU A 455 32.99 -4.67 -10.78
N ILE A 456 33.24 -5.41 -9.69
CA ILE A 456 32.72 -6.76 -9.52
C ILE A 456 31.18 -6.76 -9.58
N ALA A 457 30.53 -5.87 -8.82
CA ALA A 457 29.07 -5.73 -8.83
C ALA A 457 28.51 -5.34 -10.21
N GLU A 458 29.15 -4.40 -10.89
CA GLU A 458 28.73 -3.93 -12.21
C GLU A 458 28.96 -4.98 -13.31
N SER A 459 30.13 -5.64 -13.34
CA SER A 459 30.47 -6.64 -14.35
C SER A 459 29.50 -7.83 -14.34
N TYR A 460 29.03 -8.27 -13.15
CA TYR A 460 28.01 -9.31 -13.03
C TYR A 460 26.78 -9.04 -13.91
N TRP A 461 26.22 -7.83 -13.82
CA TRP A 461 25.07 -7.42 -14.62
C TRP A 461 25.43 -7.17 -16.08
N ARG A 462 26.54 -6.46 -16.31
CA ARG A 462 26.99 -6.01 -17.63
C ARG A 462 27.29 -7.19 -18.54
N ASP A 463 27.96 -8.20 -18.00
CA ASP A 463 28.37 -9.39 -18.75
C ASP A 463 27.18 -10.31 -19.00
N TRP A 464 26.25 -10.46 -18.05
CA TRP A 464 24.98 -11.15 -18.30
C TRP A 464 24.19 -10.47 -19.42
N ALA A 465 24.00 -9.14 -19.36
CA ALA A 465 23.23 -8.40 -20.36
C ALA A 465 23.83 -8.49 -21.77
N ARG A 466 25.16 -8.65 -21.89
CA ARG A 466 25.86 -8.83 -23.18
C ARG A 466 25.57 -10.18 -23.84
N THR A 467 25.07 -11.18 -23.09
CA THR A 467 24.73 -12.50 -23.64
C THR A 467 23.35 -12.57 -24.29
N LEU A 468 22.53 -11.54 -24.10
CA LEU A 468 21.14 -11.53 -24.52
C LEU A 468 20.96 -11.23 -26.01
N ASP A 469 20.01 -11.90 -26.65
CA ASP A 469 19.48 -11.56 -27.97
C ASP A 469 18.33 -10.56 -27.82
N LEU A 470 18.68 -9.27 -27.77
CA LEU A 470 17.71 -8.19 -27.57
C LEU A 470 16.98 -7.85 -28.88
N PRO A 471 15.65 -7.60 -28.83
CA PRO A 471 14.94 -7.13 -30.02
C PRO A 471 15.49 -5.78 -30.49
N PRO A 472 15.57 -5.56 -31.82
CA PRO A 472 16.17 -4.35 -32.40
C PRO A 472 15.33 -3.09 -32.16
N LEU A 473 14.05 -3.24 -31.81
CA LEU A 473 13.17 -2.12 -31.48
C LEU A 473 13.43 -1.66 -30.03
N LYS A 474 13.91 -0.41 -29.88
CA LYS A 474 14.21 0.21 -28.57
C LYS A 474 15.16 -0.62 -27.68
N PRO A 475 16.33 -1.05 -28.19
CA PRO A 475 17.16 -2.07 -27.54
C PRO A 475 17.61 -1.69 -26.12
N ASP A 476 17.86 -0.40 -25.85
CA ASP A 476 18.25 0.04 -24.49
C ASP A 476 17.12 -0.10 -23.45
N LEU A 477 15.87 0.16 -23.85
CA LEU A 477 14.71 -0.04 -22.97
C LEU A 477 14.41 -1.53 -22.76
N MET A 478 14.64 -2.34 -23.79
CA MET A 478 14.49 -3.80 -23.72
C MET A 478 15.58 -4.42 -22.83
N LYS A 479 16.82 -3.95 -22.96
CA LYS A 479 17.93 -4.28 -22.04
C LYS A 479 17.57 -3.92 -20.59
N ARG A 480 16.96 -2.76 -20.37
CA ARG A 480 16.50 -2.33 -19.04
C ARG A 480 15.39 -3.22 -18.50
N SER A 481 14.41 -3.59 -19.32
CA SER A 481 13.35 -4.51 -18.92
C SER A 481 13.91 -5.89 -18.58
N ALA A 482 14.83 -6.42 -19.41
CA ALA A 482 15.49 -7.70 -19.13
C ALA A 482 16.29 -7.67 -17.82
N LEU A 483 17.06 -6.60 -17.56
CA LEU A 483 17.77 -6.41 -16.29
C LEU A 483 16.82 -6.29 -15.10
N THR A 484 15.65 -5.68 -15.29
CA THR A 484 14.61 -5.56 -14.26
C THR A 484 14.04 -6.93 -13.92
N LEU A 485 13.64 -7.72 -14.92
CA LEU A 485 13.20 -9.11 -14.73
C LEU A 485 14.27 -9.95 -14.04
N ARG A 486 15.54 -9.83 -14.46
CA ARG A 486 16.66 -10.51 -13.81
C ARG A 486 16.87 -10.05 -12.37
N GLY A 487 16.64 -8.78 -12.07
CA GLY A 487 16.67 -8.22 -10.71
C GLY A 487 15.57 -8.76 -9.80
N LEU A 488 14.47 -9.25 -10.35
CA LEU A 488 13.38 -9.92 -9.63
C LEU A 488 13.61 -11.44 -9.48
N VAL A 489 14.67 -12.00 -10.08
CA VAL A 489 15.06 -13.40 -9.86
C VAL A 489 15.82 -13.52 -8.55
N HIS A 490 15.26 -14.27 -7.60
CA HIS A 490 15.94 -14.61 -6.36
C HIS A 490 16.86 -15.82 -6.58
N ALA A 491 18.10 -15.54 -6.97
CA ALA A 491 19.08 -16.56 -7.37
C ALA A 491 19.38 -17.64 -6.31
N PRO A 492 19.36 -17.35 -4.98
CA PRO A 492 19.60 -18.39 -3.98
C PRO A 492 18.60 -19.54 -3.98
N SER A 493 17.34 -19.28 -4.33
CA SER A 493 16.29 -20.31 -4.37
C SER A 493 15.86 -20.69 -5.79
N GLY A 494 16.04 -19.79 -6.76
CA GLY A 494 15.51 -19.95 -8.12
C GLY A 494 14.11 -19.39 -8.32
N SER A 495 13.43 -18.93 -7.26
CA SER A 495 12.12 -18.27 -7.37
C SER A 495 12.22 -16.91 -8.04
N ILE A 496 11.09 -16.40 -8.52
CA ILE A 496 11.00 -15.09 -9.18
C ILE A 496 9.87 -14.29 -8.55
N LEU A 497 10.17 -13.05 -8.14
CA LEU A 497 9.18 -12.14 -7.54
C LEU A 497 8.20 -11.63 -8.60
N ALA A 498 6.92 -11.48 -8.22
CA ALA A 498 5.94 -10.79 -9.07
C ALA A 498 6.24 -9.28 -9.18
N ALA A 499 6.61 -8.64 -8.06
CA ALA A 499 7.11 -7.27 -8.01
C ALA A 499 8.04 -7.03 -6.80
N ALA A 500 8.75 -5.90 -6.79
CA ALA A 500 9.68 -5.58 -5.70
C ALA A 500 9.01 -5.04 -4.41
N THR A 501 7.74 -4.65 -4.48
CA THR A 501 7.02 -3.92 -3.41
C THR A 501 5.76 -4.64 -2.95
N THR A 502 5.23 -4.16 -1.82
CA THR A 502 3.88 -4.43 -1.35
C THR A 502 3.08 -3.15 -1.23
N SER A 503 1.75 -3.29 -1.29
CA SER A 503 0.77 -2.31 -0.85
C SER A 503 0.85 -0.95 -1.54
N LEU A 504 1.36 -0.93 -2.77
CA LEU A 504 1.11 0.18 -3.66
C LEU A 504 -0.31 0.06 -4.24
N PRO A 505 -1.03 1.17 -4.37
CA PRO A 505 -2.47 1.15 -4.64
C PRO A 505 -2.82 1.03 -6.12
N GLU A 506 -3.82 0.21 -6.43
CA GLU A 506 -4.54 0.20 -7.72
C GLU A 506 -5.45 1.45 -7.86
N GLU A 507 -5.77 2.13 -6.76
CA GLU A 507 -6.45 3.43 -6.72
C GLU A 507 -5.93 4.23 -5.52
N ILE A 508 -5.48 5.46 -5.73
CA ILE A 508 -4.95 6.30 -4.66
C ILE A 508 -6.04 6.64 -3.64
N GLY A 509 -5.78 6.35 -2.37
CA GLY A 509 -6.75 6.41 -1.28
C GLY A 509 -7.65 5.18 -1.18
N GLY A 510 -7.57 4.25 -2.14
CA GLY A 510 -8.35 3.04 -2.23
C GLY A 510 -7.83 1.88 -1.37
N VAL A 511 -8.57 0.77 -1.42
CA VAL A 511 -8.35 -0.42 -0.58
C VAL A 511 -7.66 -1.58 -1.28
N ARG A 512 -7.38 -1.43 -2.58
CA ARG A 512 -6.79 -2.45 -3.46
C ARG A 512 -5.27 -2.29 -3.44
N ASN A 513 -4.65 -2.82 -2.38
CA ASN A 513 -3.22 -2.70 -2.10
C ASN A 513 -2.69 -4.07 -1.66
N TRP A 514 -1.85 -4.71 -2.48
CA TRP A 514 -1.48 -6.13 -2.31
C TRP A 514 0.02 -6.34 -2.14
N ASP A 515 0.42 -7.44 -1.49
CA ASP A 515 1.83 -7.82 -1.36
C ASP A 515 2.28 -8.72 -2.50
N TYR A 516 3.15 -8.21 -3.39
CA TYR A 516 3.59 -8.90 -4.62
C TYR A 516 5.04 -9.41 -4.52
N ARG A 517 5.62 -9.44 -3.32
CA ARG A 517 7.04 -9.82 -3.14
C ARG A 517 7.28 -11.32 -3.15
N TYR A 518 6.22 -12.11 -3.37
CA TYR A 518 6.22 -13.56 -3.39
C TYR A 518 6.39 -14.13 -4.80
N CYS A 519 6.55 -15.46 -4.88
CA CYS A 519 6.64 -16.19 -6.13
C CYS A 519 5.27 -16.71 -6.53
N TRP A 520 4.60 -16.03 -7.46
CA TRP A 520 3.44 -16.58 -8.17
C TRP A 520 3.91 -17.53 -9.26
N LEU A 521 3.32 -18.74 -9.30
CA LEU A 521 3.73 -19.77 -10.26
C LEU A 521 3.58 -19.31 -11.71
N ARG A 522 2.47 -18.63 -12.01
CA ARG A 522 2.19 -18.07 -13.34
C ARG A 522 3.20 -16.98 -13.68
N ASP A 523 3.37 -16.00 -12.80
CA ASP A 523 4.22 -14.82 -13.01
C ASP A 523 5.69 -15.22 -13.22
N ALA A 524 6.17 -16.14 -12.39
CA ALA A 524 7.51 -16.68 -12.48
C ALA A 524 7.71 -17.48 -13.77
N ALA A 525 6.74 -18.33 -14.16
CA ALA A 525 6.84 -19.08 -15.41
C ALA A 525 6.88 -18.16 -16.65
N LEU A 526 6.02 -17.13 -16.69
CA LEU A 526 6.00 -16.15 -17.77
C LEU A 526 7.28 -15.30 -17.81
N THR A 527 7.81 -14.90 -16.64
CA THR A 527 9.08 -14.18 -16.54
C THR A 527 10.26 -15.03 -17.03
N ALA A 528 10.30 -16.29 -16.61
CA ALA A 528 11.31 -17.25 -17.07
C ALA A 528 11.24 -17.47 -18.58
N SER A 529 10.03 -17.61 -19.16
CA SER A 529 9.85 -17.76 -20.61
C SER A 529 10.33 -16.51 -21.36
N ALA A 530 10.02 -15.32 -20.85
CA ALA A 530 10.53 -14.07 -21.42
C ALA A 530 12.07 -14.03 -21.43
N LEU A 531 12.74 -14.48 -20.36
CA LEU A 531 14.21 -14.57 -20.31
C LEU A 531 14.77 -15.64 -21.25
N VAL A 532 14.11 -16.80 -21.37
CA VAL A 532 14.45 -17.86 -22.34
C VAL A 532 14.39 -17.33 -23.77
N SER A 533 13.38 -16.52 -24.09
CA SER A 533 13.22 -15.90 -25.41
C SER A 533 14.37 -14.96 -25.78
N LEU A 534 15.08 -14.42 -24.79
CA LEU A 534 16.29 -13.59 -24.95
C LEU A 534 17.59 -14.41 -24.91
N GLY A 535 17.52 -15.73 -24.75
CA GLY A 535 18.66 -16.64 -24.74
C GLY A 535 19.23 -16.98 -23.34
N SER A 536 18.64 -16.43 -22.27
CA SER A 536 19.01 -16.69 -20.87
C SER A 536 18.23 -17.87 -20.32
N LEU A 537 18.90 -19.03 -20.19
CA LEU A 537 18.23 -20.30 -19.84
C LEU A 537 18.32 -20.65 -18.36
N GLY A 538 19.39 -20.22 -17.67
CA GLY A 538 19.68 -20.65 -16.30
C GLY A 538 18.62 -20.21 -15.30
N GLU A 539 17.96 -19.08 -15.54
CA GLU A 539 16.86 -18.60 -14.69
C GLU A 539 15.64 -19.52 -14.76
N ALA A 540 15.30 -20.01 -15.95
CA ALA A 540 14.22 -20.98 -16.12
C ALA A 540 14.57 -22.33 -15.49
N GLU A 541 15.82 -22.78 -15.63
CA GLU A 541 16.29 -24.03 -15.02
C GLU A 541 16.19 -23.98 -13.50
N ASN A 542 16.68 -22.90 -12.88
CA ASN A 542 16.59 -22.71 -11.43
C ASN A 542 15.14 -22.56 -10.95
N TYR A 543 14.27 -21.91 -11.73
CA TYR A 543 12.85 -21.82 -11.40
C TYR A 543 12.16 -23.19 -11.44
N LEU A 544 12.43 -24.01 -12.45
CA LEU A 544 11.88 -25.37 -12.51
C LEU A 544 12.41 -26.23 -11.37
N ASP A 545 13.69 -26.11 -11.00
CA ASP A 545 14.25 -26.75 -9.80
C ASP A 545 13.48 -26.33 -8.53
N TRP A 546 13.14 -25.05 -8.41
CA TRP A 546 12.33 -24.52 -7.33
C TRP A 546 10.89 -25.10 -7.34
N VAL A 547 10.23 -25.17 -8.50
CA VAL A 547 8.89 -25.78 -8.65
C VAL A 547 8.91 -27.24 -8.21
N HIS A 548 9.94 -27.99 -8.59
CA HIS A 548 10.13 -29.35 -8.11
C HIS A 548 10.28 -29.42 -6.59
N GLY A 549 11.07 -28.51 -5.99
CA GLY A 549 11.19 -28.42 -4.53
C GLY A 549 9.86 -28.15 -3.83
N VAL A 550 8.99 -27.32 -4.40
CA VAL A 550 7.62 -27.12 -3.92
C VAL A 550 6.82 -28.42 -4.01
N LEU A 551 6.87 -29.11 -5.16
CA LEU A 551 6.13 -30.35 -5.39
C LEU A 551 6.54 -31.50 -4.47
N GLU A 552 7.81 -31.55 -4.02
CA GLU A 552 8.27 -32.52 -3.02
C GLU A 552 7.54 -32.38 -1.67
N THR A 553 6.91 -31.23 -1.40
CA THR A 553 6.12 -30.99 -0.18
C THR A 553 4.64 -31.33 -0.33
N LEU A 554 4.20 -31.69 -1.54
CA LEU A 554 2.80 -31.91 -1.92
C LEU A 554 2.58 -33.36 -2.39
N HIS A 555 1.30 -33.76 -2.46
CA HIS A 555 0.93 -35.09 -2.97
C HIS A 555 0.87 -35.17 -4.50
N GLY A 556 0.90 -34.02 -5.18
CA GLY A 556 0.81 -33.90 -6.64
C GLY A 556 0.57 -32.45 -7.07
N PRO A 557 0.79 -32.13 -8.36
CA PRO A 557 0.62 -30.77 -8.87
C PRO A 557 -0.80 -30.23 -8.75
N GLU A 558 -1.81 -31.09 -8.70
CA GLU A 558 -3.21 -30.69 -8.51
C GLU A 558 -3.48 -30.02 -7.15
N ARG A 559 -2.49 -29.99 -6.25
CA ARG A 559 -2.54 -29.34 -4.93
C ARG A 559 -1.67 -28.07 -4.86
N LEU A 560 -1.11 -27.61 -5.98
CA LEU A 560 -0.37 -26.35 -6.01
C LEU A 560 -1.28 -25.19 -5.58
N HIS A 561 -0.71 -24.34 -4.75
CA HIS A 561 -1.26 -23.03 -4.42
C HIS A 561 -0.82 -22.01 -5.49
N PRO A 562 -1.54 -20.89 -5.67
CA PRO A 562 -1.17 -19.88 -6.65
C PRO A 562 0.24 -19.30 -6.46
N LEU A 563 0.65 -19.16 -5.19
CA LEU A 563 1.90 -18.51 -4.81
C LEU A 563 2.55 -19.14 -3.56
N TYR A 564 3.84 -18.91 -3.43
CA TYR A 564 4.67 -19.37 -2.32
C TYR A 564 5.68 -18.31 -1.89
N THR A 565 6.26 -18.46 -0.69
CA THR A 565 7.44 -17.69 -0.27
C THR A 565 8.61 -17.93 -1.23
N LEU A 566 9.66 -17.11 -1.15
CA LEU A 566 10.83 -17.28 -2.04
C LEU A 566 11.51 -18.65 -1.89
N TYR A 567 11.36 -19.32 -0.75
CA TYR A 567 11.88 -20.67 -0.50
C TYR A 567 10.87 -21.79 -0.72
N GLY A 568 9.71 -21.51 -1.34
CA GLY A 568 8.74 -22.53 -1.72
C GLY A 568 7.86 -23.03 -0.58
N THR A 569 7.84 -22.33 0.56
CA THR A 569 6.93 -22.64 1.67
C THR A 569 5.60 -21.90 1.52
N GLY A 570 4.55 -22.40 2.17
CA GLY A 570 3.25 -21.72 2.19
C GLY A 570 3.33 -20.38 2.93
N LEU A 571 2.55 -19.39 2.46
CA LEU A 571 2.52 -18.07 3.08
C LEU A 571 1.83 -18.08 4.45
N PRO A 572 2.21 -17.17 5.37
CA PRO A 572 1.39 -16.84 6.52
C PRO A 572 0.06 -16.19 6.09
N PRO A 573 -0.96 -16.18 6.96
CA PRO A 573 -2.19 -15.43 6.70
C PRO A 573 -1.90 -13.96 6.39
N GLU A 574 -2.68 -13.39 5.46
CA GLU A 574 -2.66 -11.96 5.16
C GLU A 574 -2.89 -11.14 6.44
N ALA A 575 -2.05 -10.14 6.67
CA ALA A 575 -2.12 -9.26 7.83
C ALA A 575 -2.06 -7.79 7.41
N VAL A 576 -2.61 -6.92 8.25
CA VAL A 576 -2.62 -5.46 8.04
C VAL A 576 -1.65 -4.79 9.00
N ILE A 577 -0.83 -3.88 8.48
CA ILE A 577 0.05 -3.02 9.27
C ILE A 577 -0.65 -1.69 9.52
N ASP A 578 -1.46 -1.64 10.58
CA ASP A 578 -2.31 -0.47 10.86
C ASP A 578 -1.54 0.80 11.22
N SER A 579 -0.31 0.65 11.74
CA SER A 579 0.57 1.76 12.10
C SER A 579 1.05 2.56 10.89
N LEU A 580 1.13 1.94 9.72
CA LEU A 580 1.55 2.62 8.50
C LEU A 580 0.36 3.34 7.87
N PRO A 581 0.52 4.61 7.46
CA PRO A 581 -0.56 5.39 6.85
C PRO A 581 -0.86 4.97 5.40
N GLY A 582 0.05 4.26 4.73
CA GLY A 582 -0.08 3.78 3.37
C GLY A 582 0.46 4.76 2.33
N TYR A 583 0.81 4.26 1.14
CA TYR A 583 1.28 5.11 0.04
C TYR A 583 0.17 6.10 -0.35
N ALA A 584 0.47 7.41 -0.29
CA ALA A 584 -0.51 8.47 -0.56
C ALA A 584 -1.81 8.35 0.26
N GLY A 585 -1.74 7.76 1.46
CA GLY A 585 -2.92 7.52 2.31
C GLY A 585 -3.80 6.34 1.90
N SER A 586 -3.35 5.51 0.95
CA SER A 586 -4.07 4.32 0.48
C SER A 586 -3.94 3.17 1.47
N ARG A 587 -5.06 2.65 1.96
CA ARG A 587 -5.12 1.68 3.07
C ARG A 587 -6.08 0.55 2.77
N PRO A 588 -5.87 -0.68 3.28
CA PRO A 588 -4.83 -1.04 4.26
C PRO A 588 -3.47 -1.30 3.63
N VAL A 589 -2.40 -1.25 4.45
CA VAL A 589 -1.09 -1.81 4.11
C VAL A 589 -1.10 -3.29 4.47
N ARG A 590 -0.97 -4.17 3.47
CA ARG A 590 -1.02 -5.61 3.61
C ARG A 590 0.37 -6.25 3.55
N VAL A 591 0.55 -7.31 4.32
CA VAL A 591 1.64 -8.26 4.18
C VAL A 591 1.08 -9.66 4.07
N GLY A 592 1.69 -10.50 3.25
CA GLY A 592 1.05 -11.74 2.79
C GLY A 592 -0.03 -11.47 1.73
N ASN A 593 -0.66 -12.53 1.24
CA ASN A 593 -1.74 -12.42 0.26
C ASN A 593 -2.76 -13.54 0.45
N ALA A 594 -4.04 -13.19 0.52
CA ALA A 594 -5.14 -14.14 0.71
C ALA A 594 -5.34 -15.11 -0.47
N ALA A 595 -4.81 -14.81 -1.66
CA ALA A 595 -4.83 -15.70 -2.82
C ALA A 595 -4.17 -17.07 -2.53
N ASN A 596 -3.32 -17.17 -1.51
CA ASN A 596 -2.72 -18.42 -1.06
C ASN A 596 -3.77 -19.52 -0.73
N GLN A 597 -5.02 -19.16 -0.41
CA GLN A 597 -6.09 -20.12 -0.12
C GLN A 597 -7.00 -20.41 -1.33
N GLN A 598 -6.76 -19.77 -2.48
CA GLN A 598 -7.60 -19.91 -3.67
C GLN A 598 -7.16 -21.10 -4.53
N VAL A 599 -8.11 -21.60 -5.31
CA VAL A 599 -7.85 -22.54 -6.41
C VAL A 599 -7.61 -21.72 -7.68
N GLN A 600 -6.47 -21.96 -8.34
CA GLN A 600 -6.16 -21.50 -9.69
C GLN A 600 -5.73 -22.69 -10.53
N LEU A 601 -6.53 -23.00 -11.56
CA LEU A 601 -6.25 -24.13 -12.44
C LEU A 601 -5.38 -23.74 -13.64
N ASP A 602 -5.18 -22.43 -13.84
CA ASP A 602 -4.44 -21.92 -14.98
C ASP A 602 -2.91 -22.11 -14.85
N VAL A 603 -2.39 -22.26 -13.63
CA VAL A 603 -0.94 -22.31 -13.33
C VAL A 603 -0.18 -23.38 -14.11
N PHE A 604 -0.84 -24.46 -14.51
CA PHE A 604 -0.23 -25.57 -15.26
C PHE A 604 0.18 -25.17 -16.68
N GLY A 605 -0.60 -24.31 -17.33
CA GLY A 605 -0.37 -23.87 -18.71
C GLY A 605 0.98 -23.17 -18.86
N PRO A 606 1.21 -22.05 -18.15
CA PRO A 606 2.47 -21.30 -18.19
C PRO A 606 3.71 -22.14 -17.85
N ILE A 607 3.62 -23.09 -16.90
CA ILE A 607 4.76 -23.96 -16.53
C ILE A 607 5.11 -24.92 -17.68
N VAL A 608 4.11 -25.56 -18.30
CA VAL A 608 4.37 -26.48 -19.43
C VAL A 608 4.81 -25.72 -20.68
N ASP A 609 4.28 -24.52 -20.90
CA ASP A 609 4.72 -23.65 -22.00
C ASP A 609 6.18 -23.19 -21.81
N LEU A 610 6.58 -22.86 -20.57
CA LEU A 610 7.99 -22.61 -20.23
C LEU A 610 8.90 -23.81 -20.54
N ILE A 611 8.49 -25.03 -20.17
CA ILE A 611 9.26 -26.24 -20.47
C ILE A 611 9.39 -26.43 -21.99
N SER A 612 8.32 -26.14 -22.74
CA SER A 612 8.34 -26.13 -24.20
C SER A 612 9.37 -25.13 -24.74
N ASP A 613 9.31 -23.87 -24.32
CA ASP A 613 10.25 -22.83 -24.74
C ASP A 613 11.70 -23.18 -24.42
N LEU A 614 11.95 -23.69 -23.21
CA LEU A 614 13.27 -24.09 -22.75
C LEU A 614 13.83 -25.26 -23.57
N ALA A 615 13.02 -26.29 -23.83
CA ALA A 615 13.43 -27.42 -24.65
C ALA A 615 13.74 -27.00 -26.09
N LEU A 616 12.94 -26.10 -26.66
CA LEU A 616 13.18 -25.53 -27.99
C LEU A 616 14.45 -24.67 -28.03
N ALA A 617 14.71 -23.87 -26.99
CA ALA A 617 15.90 -23.06 -26.89
C ALA A 617 17.17 -23.93 -26.75
N ARG A 618 17.11 -25.00 -25.93
CA ARG A 618 18.16 -26.02 -25.82
C ARG A 618 18.41 -26.71 -27.17
N GLN A 619 17.35 -27.05 -27.91
CA GLN A 619 17.47 -27.62 -29.25
C GLN A 619 18.17 -26.68 -30.23
N LYS A 620 17.82 -25.38 -30.23
CA LYS A 620 18.52 -24.36 -31.04
C LYS A 620 20.01 -24.24 -30.71
N LYS A 621 20.40 -24.54 -29.47
CA LYS A 621 21.81 -24.61 -29.02
C LYS A 621 22.50 -25.94 -29.36
N GLY A 622 21.82 -26.86 -30.05
CA GLY A 622 22.38 -28.12 -30.54
C GLY A 622 22.15 -29.34 -29.65
N LEU A 623 21.40 -29.20 -28.54
CA LEU A 623 20.98 -30.35 -27.73
C LEU A 623 19.84 -31.10 -28.41
N THR A 624 19.73 -32.41 -28.20
CA THR A 624 18.70 -33.24 -28.85
C THR A 624 18.14 -34.29 -27.90
N GLY A 625 16.95 -34.82 -28.21
CA GLY A 625 16.32 -35.88 -27.42
C GLY A 625 16.20 -35.51 -25.94
N SER A 626 16.70 -36.39 -25.07
CA SER A 626 16.68 -36.24 -23.61
C SER A 626 17.55 -35.09 -23.08
N ASP A 627 18.51 -34.59 -23.86
CA ASP A 627 19.34 -33.45 -23.43
C ASP A 627 18.61 -32.11 -23.65
N ALA A 628 17.69 -32.05 -24.63
CA ALA A 628 16.90 -30.87 -24.89
C ALA A 628 15.64 -30.83 -24.00
N LEU A 629 14.91 -31.94 -23.95
CA LEU A 629 13.77 -32.13 -23.05
C LEU A 629 14.16 -33.21 -22.04
N THR A 630 14.55 -32.81 -20.83
CA THR A 630 15.05 -33.75 -19.82
C THR A 630 13.96 -34.70 -19.35
N ASP A 631 14.34 -35.85 -18.80
CA ASP A 631 13.37 -36.80 -18.23
C ASP A 631 12.57 -36.15 -17.10
N ARG A 632 13.24 -35.35 -16.25
CA ARG A 632 12.62 -34.61 -15.15
C ARG A 632 11.59 -33.58 -15.64
N ASP A 633 11.94 -32.81 -16.67
CA ASP A 633 11.01 -31.86 -17.30
C ASP A 633 9.80 -32.59 -17.91
N TRP A 634 10.03 -33.73 -18.57
CA TRP A 634 8.98 -34.54 -19.16
C TRP A 634 8.04 -35.19 -18.12
N GLU A 635 8.59 -35.67 -17.01
CA GLU A 635 7.82 -36.18 -15.88
C GLU A 635 6.93 -35.08 -15.28
N LEU A 636 7.45 -33.85 -15.15
CA LEU A 636 6.67 -32.70 -14.70
C LEU A 636 5.52 -32.39 -15.67
N VAL A 637 5.80 -32.33 -16.98
CA VAL A 637 4.76 -32.13 -18.02
C VAL A 637 3.68 -33.19 -17.90
N SER A 638 4.07 -34.46 -17.76
CA SER A 638 3.11 -35.57 -17.64
C SER A 638 2.24 -35.43 -16.38
N ALA A 639 2.84 -35.09 -15.24
CA ALA A 639 2.11 -34.86 -14.00
C ALA A 639 1.16 -33.65 -14.06
N MET A 640 1.52 -32.60 -14.80
CA MET A 640 0.63 -31.45 -15.03
C MET A 640 -0.57 -31.81 -15.90
N VAL A 641 -0.38 -32.61 -16.96
CA VAL A 641 -1.50 -33.10 -17.78
C VAL A 641 -2.44 -33.97 -16.95
N GLU A 642 -1.91 -34.84 -16.08
CA GLU A 642 -2.74 -35.62 -15.16
C GLU A 642 -3.51 -34.74 -14.16
N ALA A 643 -2.91 -33.66 -13.68
CA ALA A 643 -3.59 -32.70 -12.81
C ALA A 643 -4.75 -32.00 -13.54
N VAL A 644 -4.54 -31.60 -14.80
CA VAL A 644 -5.59 -31.08 -15.69
C VAL A 644 -6.70 -32.12 -15.86
N GLU A 645 -6.38 -33.35 -16.26
CA GLU A 645 -7.36 -34.44 -16.46
C GLU A 645 -8.27 -34.64 -15.24
N ARG A 646 -7.75 -34.47 -14.02
CA ARG A 646 -8.50 -34.62 -12.77
C ARG A 646 -9.40 -33.43 -12.42
N ARG A 647 -8.99 -32.20 -12.72
CA ARG A 647 -9.58 -30.99 -12.10
C ARG A 647 -10.06 -29.93 -13.09
N TRP A 648 -9.75 -30.02 -14.38
CA TRP A 648 -10.04 -28.93 -15.33
C TRP A 648 -11.51 -28.55 -15.41
N SER A 649 -12.44 -29.46 -15.07
CA SER A 649 -13.88 -29.20 -15.08
C SER A 649 -14.40 -28.48 -13.82
N GLU A 650 -13.56 -28.25 -12.80
CA GLU A 650 -13.93 -27.51 -11.59
C GLU A 650 -13.93 -25.98 -11.84
N PRO A 651 -14.80 -25.20 -11.20
CA PRO A 651 -14.68 -23.74 -11.18
C PRO A 651 -13.48 -23.30 -10.31
N ASP A 652 -12.89 -22.15 -10.63
CA ASP A 652 -11.71 -21.58 -9.95
C ASP A 652 -11.83 -20.05 -9.79
N HIS A 653 -10.80 -19.37 -9.28
CA HIS A 653 -10.83 -17.91 -9.05
C HIS A 653 -10.22 -17.07 -10.20
N GLY A 654 -9.93 -17.73 -11.34
CA GLY A 654 -9.32 -17.10 -12.51
C GLY A 654 -7.91 -16.52 -12.25
N ILE A 655 -7.38 -15.87 -13.28
CA ILE A 655 -6.07 -15.21 -13.26
C ILE A 655 -6.01 -14.01 -12.29
N TRP A 656 -7.15 -13.37 -12.05
CA TRP A 656 -7.24 -12.13 -11.28
C TRP A 656 -7.54 -12.33 -9.79
N GLU A 657 -7.62 -13.58 -9.32
CA GLU A 657 -7.74 -13.88 -7.88
C GLU A 657 -8.97 -13.25 -7.22
N ILE A 658 -10.06 -13.16 -8.00
CA ILE A 658 -11.29 -12.45 -7.62
C ILE A 658 -11.77 -12.98 -6.27
N ARG A 659 -12.08 -12.08 -5.33
CA ARG A 659 -12.51 -12.42 -3.96
C ARG A 659 -14.03 -12.71 -3.89
N ASP A 660 -14.54 -13.42 -4.89
CA ASP A 660 -15.93 -13.91 -4.97
C ASP A 660 -15.94 -15.44 -5.23
N ASN A 661 -17.12 -16.01 -5.43
CA ASN A 661 -17.31 -17.42 -5.66
C ASN A 661 -16.59 -17.88 -6.95
N PRO A 662 -15.97 -19.08 -6.93
CA PRO A 662 -15.34 -19.65 -8.11
C PRO A 662 -16.29 -19.77 -9.31
N ARG A 663 -15.79 -19.50 -10.52
CA ARG A 663 -16.54 -19.62 -11.78
C ARG A 663 -15.77 -20.45 -12.81
N HIS A 664 -16.43 -20.84 -13.90
CA HIS A 664 -15.75 -21.47 -15.03
C HIS A 664 -15.09 -20.41 -15.91
N HIS A 665 -13.95 -19.88 -15.46
CA HIS A 665 -13.24 -18.82 -16.16
C HIS A 665 -12.66 -19.30 -17.49
N VAL A 666 -12.91 -18.57 -18.57
CA VAL A 666 -12.45 -18.94 -19.93
C VAL A 666 -10.93 -19.04 -19.96
N TYR A 667 -10.22 -18.08 -19.36
CA TYR A 667 -8.76 -18.09 -19.28
C TYR A 667 -8.21 -19.38 -18.66
N SER A 668 -8.76 -19.82 -17.52
CA SER A 668 -8.29 -21.02 -16.83
C SER A 668 -8.48 -22.29 -17.67
N LYS A 669 -9.59 -22.38 -18.40
CA LYS A 669 -9.85 -23.51 -19.30
C LYS A 669 -8.93 -23.48 -20.52
N VAL A 670 -8.65 -22.30 -21.08
CA VAL A 670 -7.64 -22.11 -22.14
C VAL A 670 -6.26 -22.56 -21.66
N MET A 671 -5.87 -22.24 -20.43
CA MET A 671 -4.58 -22.69 -19.89
C MET A 671 -4.54 -24.20 -19.63
N GLY A 672 -5.65 -24.82 -19.21
CA GLY A 672 -5.77 -26.28 -19.15
C GLY A 672 -5.62 -26.94 -20.52
N TRP A 673 -6.22 -26.37 -21.57
CA TRP A 673 -6.00 -26.80 -22.95
C TRP A 673 -4.53 -26.66 -23.37
N LEU A 674 -3.91 -25.50 -23.09
CA LEU A 674 -2.53 -25.19 -23.45
C LEU A 674 -1.55 -26.20 -22.83
N THR A 675 -1.78 -26.60 -21.57
CA THR A 675 -0.98 -27.65 -20.91
C THR A 675 -0.95 -28.93 -21.75
N VAL A 676 -2.12 -29.41 -22.19
CA VAL A 676 -2.24 -30.67 -22.94
C VAL A 676 -1.68 -30.51 -24.36
N ASP A 677 -1.96 -29.39 -25.02
CA ASP A 677 -1.50 -29.10 -26.38
C ASP A 677 0.04 -29.02 -26.47
N ARG A 678 0.67 -28.33 -25.51
CA ARG A 678 2.14 -28.25 -25.42
C ARG A 678 2.76 -29.59 -25.08
N ALA A 679 2.13 -30.38 -24.21
CA ALA A 679 2.59 -31.73 -23.89
C ALA A 679 2.59 -32.66 -25.13
N LEU A 680 1.53 -32.61 -25.96
CA LEU A 680 1.46 -33.34 -27.23
C LEU A 680 2.51 -32.85 -28.23
N THR A 681 2.71 -31.54 -28.34
CA THR A 681 3.73 -30.93 -29.20
C THR A 681 5.14 -31.40 -28.81
N LEU A 682 5.44 -31.40 -27.50
CA LEU A 682 6.70 -31.90 -26.96
C LEU A 682 6.88 -33.40 -27.23
N ALA A 683 5.81 -34.19 -27.07
CA ALA A 683 5.84 -35.62 -27.32
C ALA A 683 6.23 -35.94 -28.76
N GLU A 684 5.57 -35.30 -29.73
CA GLU A 684 5.87 -35.47 -31.15
C GLU A 684 7.30 -35.01 -31.47
N LYS A 685 7.67 -33.82 -31.02
CA LYS A 685 8.94 -33.18 -31.40
C LYS A 685 10.18 -33.86 -30.83
N PHE A 686 10.09 -34.38 -29.61
CA PHE A 686 11.21 -35.00 -28.91
C PHE A 686 11.08 -36.52 -28.79
N GLY A 687 10.10 -37.14 -29.45
CA GLY A 687 9.90 -38.59 -29.47
C GLY A 687 9.52 -39.17 -28.11
N ARG A 688 8.81 -38.41 -27.27
CA ARG A 688 8.26 -38.91 -25.99
C ARG A 688 6.92 -39.60 -26.21
N ARG A 689 6.54 -40.49 -25.30
CA ARG A 689 5.25 -41.18 -25.35
C ARG A 689 4.18 -40.35 -24.65
N ALA A 690 3.25 -39.78 -25.42
CA ALA A 690 2.05 -39.15 -24.87
C ALA A 690 1.12 -40.18 -24.20
N GLY A 691 0.33 -39.71 -23.23
CA GLY A 691 -0.76 -40.51 -22.65
C GLY A 691 -1.86 -40.80 -23.67
N GLU A 692 -2.52 -41.95 -23.52
CA GLU A 692 -3.50 -42.44 -24.49
C GLU A 692 -4.76 -41.54 -24.59
N THR A 693 -5.10 -40.84 -23.51
CA THR A 693 -6.28 -39.95 -23.41
C THR A 693 -5.98 -38.51 -23.77
N TRP A 694 -4.71 -38.10 -23.90
CA TRP A 694 -4.34 -36.69 -23.97
C TRP A 694 -4.91 -35.95 -25.18
N ALA A 695 -4.90 -36.58 -26.37
CA ALA A 695 -5.48 -35.96 -27.56
C ALA A 695 -6.98 -35.72 -27.41
N ALA A 696 -7.71 -36.70 -26.86
CA ALA A 696 -9.14 -36.58 -26.61
C ALA A 696 -9.45 -35.52 -25.55
N LEU A 697 -8.65 -35.47 -24.47
CA LEU A 697 -8.77 -34.45 -23.42
C LEU A 697 -8.54 -33.03 -23.97
N ARG A 698 -7.51 -32.83 -24.80
CA ARG A 698 -7.26 -31.54 -25.46
C ARG A 698 -8.47 -31.12 -26.29
N ASP A 699 -8.99 -32.03 -27.11
CA ASP A 699 -10.10 -31.73 -28.02
C ASP A 699 -11.39 -31.45 -27.24
N GLU A 700 -11.65 -32.19 -26.15
CA GLU A 700 -12.79 -31.97 -25.24
C GLU A 700 -12.75 -30.57 -24.60
N ILE A 701 -11.60 -30.17 -24.05
CA ILE A 701 -11.46 -28.84 -23.45
C ILE A 701 -11.63 -27.75 -24.51
N ALA A 702 -11.04 -27.93 -25.70
CA ALA A 702 -11.14 -26.97 -26.80
C ALA A 702 -12.60 -26.77 -27.24
N GLU A 703 -13.32 -27.86 -27.49
CA GLU A 703 -14.74 -27.82 -27.86
C GLU A 703 -15.57 -27.11 -26.79
N GLU A 704 -15.36 -27.44 -25.52
CA GLU A 704 -16.10 -26.81 -24.41
C GLU A 704 -15.83 -25.30 -24.31
N VAL A 705 -14.56 -24.87 -24.40
CA VAL A 705 -14.19 -23.45 -24.36
C VAL A 705 -14.79 -22.68 -25.53
N ILE A 706 -14.72 -23.23 -26.74
CA ILE A 706 -15.23 -22.57 -27.96
C ILE A 706 -16.77 -22.45 -27.91
N GLU A 707 -17.46 -23.47 -27.39
CA GLU A 707 -18.91 -23.48 -27.31
C GLU A 707 -19.43 -22.62 -26.16
N LYS A 708 -18.91 -22.81 -24.94
CA LYS A 708 -19.45 -22.19 -23.72
C LYS A 708 -18.83 -20.83 -23.39
N GLY A 709 -17.63 -20.55 -23.92
CA GLY A 709 -16.95 -19.28 -23.66
C GLY A 709 -17.45 -18.12 -24.51
N TRP A 710 -18.09 -18.40 -25.65
CA TRP A 710 -18.59 -17.37 -26.56
C TRP A 710 -19.98 -16.89 -26.15
N ASN A 711 -20.15 -15.57 -26.04
CA ASN A 711 -21.45 -14.95 -25.79
C ASN A 711 -21.89 -14.12 -27.00
N ALA A 712 -22.99 -14.55 -27.64
CA ALA A 712 -23.52 -13.91 -28.84
C ALA A 712 -24.17 -12.54 -28.60
N ASP A 713 -24.62 -12.25 -27.36
CA ASP A 713 -25.27 -10.96 -27.05
C ASP A 713 -24.26 -9.82 -26.94
N VAL A 714 -23.04 -10.12 -26.48
CA VAL A 714 -21.93 -9.15 -26.39
C VAL A 714 -20.88 -9.31 -27.49
N GLU A 715 -21.07 -10.30 -28.37
CA GLU A 715 -20.17 -10.64 -29.48
C GLU A 715 -18.70 -10.78 -29.05
N SER A 716 -18.47 -11.50 -27.94
CA SER A 716 -17.13 -11.69 -27.38
C SER A 716 -17.04 -13.00 -26.60
N TYR A 717 -15.83 -13.53 -26.47
CA TYR A 717 -15.54 -14.43 -25.35
C TYR A 717 -15.60 -13.63 -24.03
N THR A 718 -16.16 -14.22 -22.98
CA THR A 718 -16.45 -13.56 -21.70
C THR A 718 -15.54 -14.06 -20.58
N ALA A 719 -15.50 -13.35 -19.45
CA ALA A 719 -14.67 -13.68 -18.29
C ALA A 719 -14.86 -15.13 -17.80
N ALA A 720 -16.11 -15.59 -17.81
CA ALA A 720 -16.52 -16.95 -17.47
C ALA A 720 -17.72 -17.39 -18.34
N TYR A 721 -18.00 -18.70 -18.35
CA TYR A 721 -19.09 -19.30 -19.14
C TYR A 721 -20.49 -18.77 -18.80
N ASP A 722 -20.72 -18.34 -17.57
CA ASP A 722 -22.04 -18.00 -17.03
C ASP A 722 -22.31 -16.48 -16.95
N GLY A 723 -21.78 -15.69 -17.88
CA GLY A 723 -21.98 -14.24 -17.86
C GLY A 723 -21.76 -13.54 -19.20
N SER A 724 -21.90 -12.22 -19.17
CA SER A 724 -21.63 -11.30 -20.29
C SER A 724 -20.46 -10.36 -20.00
N ASP A 725 -19.76 -10.56 -18.88
CA ASP A 725 -18.66 -9.71 -18.43
C ASP A 725 -17.47 -9.86 -19.37
N LEU A 726 -16.95 -8.74 -19.86
CA LEU A 726 -15.72 -8.73 -20.65
C LEU A 726 -14.51 -8.78 -19.74
N ASP A 727 -13.46 -9.45 -20.21
CA ASP A 727 -12.17 -9.58 -19.53
C ASP A 727 -11.05 -9.64 -20.57
N ALA A 728 -10.02 -8.81 -20.40
CA ALA A 728 -8.87 -8.76 -21.31
C ALA A 728 -8.11 -10.10 -21.38
N ALA A 729 -8.18 -10.94 -20.35
CA ALA A 729 -7.57 -12.27 -20.33
C ALA A 729 -8.19 -13.20 -21.40
N THR A 730 -9.40 -12.92 -21.88
CA THR A 730 -10.05 -13.72 -22.95
C THR A 730 -9.34 -13.61 -24.30
N LEU A 731 -8.49 -12.59 -24.51
CA LEU A 731 -7.60 -12.52 -25.67
C LEU A 731 -6.74 -13.78 -25.82
N HIS A 732 -6.41 -14.44 -24.70
CA HIS A 732 -5.63 -15.68 -24.72
C HIS A 732 -6.27 -16.82 -25.49
N ILE A 733 -7.56 -16.78 -25.80
CA ILE A 733 -8.15 -17.77 -26.69
C ILE A 733 -7.47 -17.78 -28.08
N GLY A 734 -7.08 -16.61 -28.60
CA GLY A 734 -6.26 -16.52 -29.82
C GLY A 734 -4.77 -16.51 -29.54
N LEU A 735 -4.30 -15.82 -28.48
CA LEU A 735 -2.86 -15.72 -28.18
C LEU A 735 -2.23 -17.09 -27.86
N SER A 736 -2.99 -18.01 -27.28
CA SER A 736 -2.54 -19.38 -27.00
C SER A 736 -2.50 -20.29 -28.24
N GLY A 737 -3.20 -19.88 -29.32
CA GLY A 737 -3.41 -20.68 -30.52
C GLY A 737 -4.61 -21.65 -30.45
N LEU A 738 -5.51 -21.52 -29.46
CA LEU A 738 -6.69 -22.40 -29.34
C LEU A 738 -7.66 -22.19 -30.51
N ILE A 739 -7.88 -20.95 -30.94
CA ILE A 739 -8.64 -20.63 -32.15
C ILE A 739 -7.74 -20.00 -33.22
N ASP A 740 -8.12 -20.21 -34.48
CA ASP A 740 -7.47 -19.57 -35.62
C ASP A 740 -7.62 -18.04 -35.50
N PRO A 741 -6.55 -17.24 -35.63
CA PRO A 741 -6.63 -15.79 -35.67
C PRO A 741 -7.58 -15.20 -36.73
N GLN A 742 -7.92 -15.97 -37.77
CA GLN A 742 -8.90 -15.60 -38.80
C GLN A 742 -10.36 -15.91 -38.40
N ASP A 743 -10.61 -16.54 -37.25
CA ASP A 743 -11.95 -16.74 -36.73
C ASP A 743 -12.59 -15.38 -36.41
N GLU A 744 -13.78 -15.12 -36.96
CA GLU A 744 -14.50 -13.86 -36.78
C GLU A 744 -14.78 -13.56 -35.29
N ARG A 745 -14.93 -14.60 -34.46
CA ARG A 745 -15.14 -14.47 -33.01
C ARG A 745 -13.90 -13.96 -32.29
N PHE A 746 -12.70 -14.32 -32.76
CA PHE A 746 -11.47 -13.77 -32.19
C PHE A 746 -11.39 -12.28 -32.47
N ALA A 747 -11.54 -11.88 -33.73
CA ALA A 747 -11.52 -10.48 -34.13
C ALA A 747 -12.59 -9.66 -33.38
N ALA A 748 -13.80 -10.21 -33.21
CA ALA A 748 -14.85 -9.57 -32.43
C ALA A 748 -14.46 -9.36 -30.95
N THR A 749 -13.81 -10.35 -30.33
CA THR A 749 -13.30 -10.26 -28.95
C THR A 749 -12.20 -9.20 -28.80
N VAL A 750 -11.28 -9.10 -29.77
CA VAL A 750 -10.25 -8.05 -29.81
C VAL A 750 -10.90 -6.67 -29.89
N LEU A 751 -11.87 -6.49 -30.79
CA LEU A 751 -12.57 -5.21 -30.97
C LEU A 751 -13.45 -4.84 -29.77
N ALA A 752 -14.08 -5.82 -29.11
CA ALA A 752 -14.83 -5.61 -27.87
C ALA A 752 -13.90 -5.17 -26.74
N THR A 753 -12.74 -5.82 -26.60
CA THR A 753 -11.71 -5.45 -25.61
C THR A 753 -11.17 -4.05 -25.85
N GLU A 754 -10.87 -3.69 -27.10
CA GLU A 754 -10.47 -2.31 -27.45
C GLU A 754 -11.56 -1.31 -27.08
N ARG A 755 -12.81 -1.58 -27.46
CA ARG A 755 -13.90 -0.61 -27.30
C ARG A 755 -14.26 -0.38 -25.84
N GLU A 756 -14.30 -1.45 -25.04
CA GLU A 756 -14.87 -1.42 -23.70
C GLU A 756 -13.81 -1.35 -22.58
N LEU A 757 -12.61 -1.88 -22.79
CA LEU A 757 -11.59 -2.00 -21.74
C LEU A 757 -10.34 -1.15 -21.99
N ARG A 758 -10.09 -0.67 -23.21
CA ARG A 758 -8.93 0.20 -23.48
C ARG A 758 -9.21 1.64 -23.05
N SER A 759 -8.26 2.23 -22.33
CA SER A 759 -8.24 3.67 -22.04
C SER A 759 -6.82 4.21 -22.20
N GLY A 760 -6.62 5.08 -23.19
CA GLY A 760 -5.31 5.66 -23.49
C GLY A 760 -4.24 4.59 -23.82
N SER A 761 -3.16 4.60 -23.03
CA SER A 761 -2.01 3.71 -23.14
C SER A 761 -2.21 2.34 -22.48
N THR A 762 -3.34 2.12 -21.83
CA THR A 762 -3.58 0.95 -20.98
C THR A 762 -4.90 0.26 -21.27
N VAL A 763 -5.06 -0.95 -20.75
CA VAL A 763 -6.28 -1.77 -20.87
C VAL A 763 -6.64 -2.28 -19.48
N TYR A 764 -7.87 -2.04 -19.04
CA TYR A 764 -8.39 -2.56 -17.77
C TYR A 764 -8.50 -4.09 -17.82
N ARG A 765 -8.42 -4.75 -16.66
CA ARG A 765 -8.66 -6.21 -16.60
C ARG A 765 -10.09 -6.50 -17.01
N TYR A 766 -11.03 -5.78 -16.39
CA TYR A 766 -12.48 -5.84 -16.56
C TYR A 766 -13.14 -4.60 -15.94
N HIS A 767 -14.47 -4.47 -16.09
CA HIS A 767 -15.28 -3.41 -15.46
C HIS A 767 -16.43 -3.92 -14.57
N HIS A 768 -16.58 -5.23 -14.41
CA HIS A 768 -17.64 -5.81 -13.57
C HIS A 768 -17.30 -5.67 -12.07
N ASP A 769 -18.32 -5.79 -11.22
CA ASP A 769 -18.17 -5.78 -9.76
C ASP A 769 -17.54 -7.11 -9.31
N ASP A 770 -16.36 -7.02 -8.72
CA ASP A 770 -15.55 -8.15 -8.23
C ASP A 770 -15.68 -8.37 -6.71
N GLY A 771 -16.64 -7.68 -6.07
CA GLY A 771 -16.88 -7.74 -4.64
C GLY A 771 -15.98 -6.82 -3.81
N LEU A 772 -15.15 -5.99 -4.44
CA LEU A 772 -14.30 -5.01 -3.76
C LEU A 772 -14.67 -3.57 -4.15
N PRO A 773 -14.69 -2.64 -3.18
CA PRO A 773 -14.96 -1.24 -3.48
C PRO A 773 -13.78 -0.56 -4.16
N GLY A 774 -14.07 0.52 -4.88
CA GLY A 774 -13.08 1.33 -5.60
C GLY A 774 -13.00 0.96 -7.08
N ILE A 775 -12.05 1.60 -7.75
CA ILE A 775 -11.68 1.29 -9.14
C ILE A 775 -10.23 0.80 -9.19
N GLU A 776 -9.74 0.54 -10.39
CA GLU A 776 -8.34 0.21 -10.68
C GLU A 776 -7.80 1.14 -11.78
N GLY A 777 -6.49 1.15 -11.98
CA GLY A 777 -5.85 1.66 -13.18
C GLY A 777 -5.88 0.65 -14.33
N GLY A 778 -5.46 1.09 -15.53
CA GLY A 778 -5.30 0.18 -16.65
C GLY A 778 -3.99 -0.61 -16.53
N PHE A 779 -4.03 -1.91 -16.82
CA PHE A 779 -2.88 -2.81 -16.75
C PHE A 779 -1.98 -2.68 -17.98
N HIS A 780 -0.68 -2.58 -17.75
CA HIS A 780 0.31 -2.60 -18.84
C HIS A 780 0.39 -3.95 -19.54
N LEU A 781 0.21 -5.05 -18.81
CA LEU A 781 0.18 -6.40 -19.39
C LEU A 781 -0.99 -6.59 -20.36
N CYS A 782 -2.20 -6.15 -19.97
CA CYS A 782 -3.39 -6.24 -20.81
C CYS A 782 -3.23 -5.40 -22.09
N ALA A 783 -2.57 -4.24 -22.00
CA ALA A 783 -2.21 -3.45 -23.18
C ALA A 783 -1.24 -4.21 -24.10
N ALA A 784 -0.26 -4.94 -23.53
CA ALA A 784 0.65 -5.77 -24.31
C ALA A 784 -0.07 -6.95 -24.99
N TRP A 785 -1.01 -7.60 -24.31
CA TRP A 785 -1.87 -8.64 -24.91
C TRP A 785 -2.70 -8.09 -26.07
N LEU A 786 -3.25 -6.88 -25.93
CA LEU A 786 -4.00 -6.23 -27.01
C LEU A 786 -3.10 -5.88 -28.21
N VAL A 787 -1.85 -5.44 -27.98
CA VAL A 787 -0.85 -5.25 -29.04
C VAL A 787 -0.60 -6.55 -29.80
N GLU A 788 -0.39 -7.66 -29.09
CA GLU A 788 -0.20 -8.98 -29.73
C GLU A 788 -1.45 -9.42 -30.50
N ALA A 789 -2.63 -9.24 -29.93
CA ALA A 789 -3.90 -9.58 -30.56
C ALA A 789 -4.14 -8.77 -31.85
N TYR A 790 -3.83 -7.47 -31.86
CA TYR A 790 -3.87 -6.65 -33.06
C TYR A 790 -2.97 -7.19 -34.18
N LEU A 791 -1.76 -7.64 -33.84
CA LEU A 791 -0.86 -8.23 -34.84
C LEU A 791 -1.44 -9.51 -35.44
N LEU A 792 -2.06 -10.36 -34.62
CA LEU A 792 -2.70 -11.59 -35.07
C LEU A 792 -3.88 -11.34 -36.02
N ILE A 793 -4.67 -10.30 -35.80
CA ILE A 793 -5.79 -9.92 -36.69
C ILE A 793 -5.39 -8.95 -37.81
N GLY A 794 -4.10 -8.70 -38.00
CA GLY A 794 -3.57 -7.85 -39.08
C GLY A 794 -3.67 -6.34 -38.86
N GLN A 795 -4.05 -5.87 -37.67
CA GLN A 795 -4.16 -4.46 -37.28
C GLN A 795 -2.82 -3.87 -36.79
N ARG A 796 -1.78 -3.99 -37.61
CA ARG A 796 -0.42 -3.59 -37.19
C ARG A 796 -0.28 -2.11 -36.82
N SER A 797 -0.98 -1.20 -37.48
CA SER A 797 -0.89 0.23 -37.19
C SER A 797 -1.39 0.56 -35.78
N ASP A 798 -2.44 -0.12 -35.32
CA ASP A 798 -2.98 0.03 -33.98
C ASP A 798 -2.04 -0.58 -32.93
N ALA A 799 -1.43 -1.73 -33.25
CA ALA A 799 -0.37 -2.34 -32.45
C ALA A 799 0.84 -1.41 -32.25
N GLU A 800 1.34 -0.79 -33.32
CA GLU A 800 2.46 0.16 -33.27
C GLU A 800 2.10 1.43 -32.48
N ALA A 801 0.87 1.92 -32.60
CA ALA A 801 0.38 3.09 -31.87
C ALA A 801 0.29 2.81 -30.36
N LEU A 802 -0.33 1.68 -29.97
CA LEU A 802 -0.47 1.30 -28.57
C LEU A 802 0.90 0.96 -27.94
N PHE A 803 1.79 0.27 -28.66
CA PHE A 803 3.16 0.03 -28.18
C PHE A 803 3.93 1.33 -27.92
N LYS A 804 3.80 2.33 -28.81
CA LYS A 804 4.42 3.64 -28.60
C LYS A 804 3.90 4.33 -27.33
N GLN A 805 2.61 4.20 -27.05
CA GLN A 805 2.00 4.72 -25.82
C GLN A 805 2.51 3.99 -24.58
N LEU A 806 2.61 2.65 -24.63
CA LEU A 806 3.20 1.84 -23.56
C LEU A 806 4.64 2.23 -23.26
N VAL A 807 5.46 2.46 -24.28
CA VAL A 807 6.84 2.95 -24.13
C VAL A 807 6.90 4.32 -23.45
N ASN A 808 5.93 5.20 -23.70
CA ASN A 808 5.88 6.53 -23.07
C ASN A 808 5.42 6.49 -21.61
N ALA A 809 4.73 5.42 -21.19
CA ALA A 809 4.33 5.22 -19.80
C ALA A 809 5.49 4.74 -18.91
N ALA A 810 6.59 4.25 -19.51
CA ALA A 810 7.77 3.88 -18.75
C ALA A 810 8.37 5.10 -18.05
N GLY A 811 8.74 4.92 -16.79
CA GLY A 811 9.37 5.96 -15.98
C GLY A 811 10.71 6.44 -16.55
N PRO A 812 11.30 7.54 -16.03
CA PRO A 812 12.53 8.11 -16.55
C PRO A 812 13.73 7.14 -16.57
N THR A 813 13.73 6.13 -15.70
CA THR A 813 14.76 5.09 -15.63
C THR A 813 14.39 3.81 -16.40
N GLY A 814 13.25 3.82 -17.11
CA GLY A 814 12.77 2.74 -17.96
C GLY A 814 12.01 1.64 -17.22
N LEU A 815 11.57 1.88 -15.98
CA LEU A 815 10.78 0.96 -15.16
C LEU A 815 9.28 1.17 -15.37
N LEU A 816 8.50 0.10 -15.26
CA LEU A 816 7.03 0.11 -15.33
C LEU A 816 6.46 -0.46 -14.02
N ALA A 817 5.44 0.21 -13.50
CA ALA A 817 4.61 -0.30 -12.42
C ALA A 817 3.61 -1.35 -12.97
N GLU A 818 2.71 -1.83 -12.13
CA GLU A 818 1.62 -2.73 -12.49
C GLU A 818 0.56 -2.06 -13.38
N GLU A 819 0.13 -0.89 -12.96
CA GLU A 819 -0.98 -0.15 -13.56
C GLU A 819 -0.60 1.29 -13.88
N TYR A 820 -1.48 1.94 -14.62
CA TYR A 820 -1.42 3.36 -14.90
C TYR A 820 -2.83 3.97 -14.87
N ASP A 821 -2.96 5.13 -14.23
CA ASP A 821 -4.17 5.94 -14.29
C ASP A 821 -4.16 6.77 -15.58
N PRO A 822 -5.01 6.47 -16.58
CA PRO A 822 -5.02 7.19 -17.84
C PRO A 822 -5.61 8.61 -17.72
N VAL A 823 -6.27 8.94 -16.61
CA VAL A 823 -6.86 10.26 -16.35
C VAL A 823 -5.90 11.15 -15.58
N ALA A 824 -5.32 10.63 -14.49
CA ALA A 824 -4.35 11.36 -13.69
C ALA A 824 -2.92 11.30 -14.25
N GLU A 825 -2.69 10.49 -15.29
CA GLU A 825 -1.41 10.29 -15.98
C GLU A 825 -0.27 9.87 -15.03
N ARG A 826 -0.54 8.95 -14.11
CA ARG A 826 0.41 8.47 -13.10
C ARG A 826 0.42 6.95 -12.95
N SER A 827 1.54 6.37 -12.55
CA SER A 827 1.61 4.94 -12.26
C SER A 827 0.88 4.56 -10.98
N LEU A 828 0.35 3.33 -10.97
CA LEU A 828 -0.39 2.69 -9.89
C LEU A 828 0.08 1.23 -9.71
N GLY A 829 -0.31 0.61 -8.60
CA GLY A 829 0.05 -0.76 -8.26
C GLY A 829 1.55 -0.97 -7.98
N ASN A 830 1.96 -2.23 -7.82
CA ASN A 830 3.31 -2.57 -7.36
C ASN A 830 4.42 -2.24 -8.38
N HIS A 831 5.64 -1.94 -7.92
CA HIS A 831 6.71 -1.39 -8.76
C HIS A 831 8.14 -1.86 -8.43
N PRO A 832 8.98 -2.11 -9.45
CA PRO A 832 8.56 -2.46 -10.81
C PRO A 832 7.83 -3.82 -10.79
N GLN A 833 6.91 -4.02 -11.74
CA GLN A 833 6.18 -5.29 -11.88
C GLN A 833 6.75 -6.13 -13.03
N ALA A 834 6.93 -7.43 -12.81
CA ALA A 834 7.48 -8.35 -13.82
C ALA A 834 6.60 -8.41 -15.08
N TYR A 835 5.28 -8.51 -14.91
CA TYR A 835 4.28 -8.53 -15.98
C TYR A 835 4.40 -7.38 -16.98
N SER A 836 4.49 -6.15 -16.48
CA SER A 836 4.64 -4.98 -17.34
C SER A 836 5.92 -5.04 -18.20
N HIS A 837 7.01 -5.53 -17.63
CA HIS A 837 8.29 -5.65 -18.33
C HIS A 837 8.33 -6.80 -19.34
N LEU A 838 7.74 -7.96 -19.03
CA LEU A 838 7.66 -9.07 -19.99
C LEU A 838 6.71 -8.74 -21.15
N GLY A 839 5.60 -8.04 -20.88
CA GLY A 839 4.66 -7.60 -21.91
C GLY A 839 5.31 -6.61 -22.88
N LEU A 840 6.07 -5.65 -22.35
CA LEU A 840 6.82 -4.69 -23.16
C LEU A 840 7.87 -5.38 -24.06
N LEU A 841 8.62 -6.34 -23.52
CA LEU A 841 9.59 -7.15 -24.27
C LEU A 841 8.92 -7.95 -25.39
N ARG A 842 7.81 -8.63 -25.07
CA ARG A 842 7.04 -9.43 -26.03
C ARG A 842 6.56 -8.58 -27.21
N CYS A 843 5.98 -7.41 -26.94
CA CYS A 843 5.55 -6.48 -27.99
C CYS A 843 6.70 -6.08 -28.91
N ALA A 844 7.86 -5.74 -28.34
CA ALA A 844 9.03 -5.34 -29.13
C ALA A 844 9.56 -6.47 -30.02
N GLN A 845 9.55 -7.71 -29.53
CA GLN A 845 9.94 -8.90 -30.30
C GLN A 845 9.00 -9.13 -31.49
N LEU A 846 7.68 -9.13 -31.25
CA LEU A 846 6.68 -9.38 -32.28
C LEU A 846 6.68 -8.30 -33.37
N LEU A 847 6.71 -7.03 -32.95
CA LEU A 847 6.79 -5.91 -33.89
C LEU A 847 8.08 -5.93 -34.72
N SER A 848 9.16 -6.51 -34.20
CA SER A 848 10.44 -6.65 -34.93
C SER A 848 10.47 -7.85 -35.89
N ALA A 849 9.77 -8.95 -35.58
CA ALA A 849 9.78 -10.17 -36.39
C ALA A 849 9.08 -9.99 -37.75
N ASP A 850 7.91 -9.35 -37.74
CA ASP A 850 7.12 -9.04 -38.93
C ASP A 850 7.80 -8.06 -39.89
N ALA A 851 8.70 -7.21 -39.38
CA ALA A 851 9.46 -6.28 -40.20
C ALA A 851 10.48 -6.98 -41.11
N LYS A 852 10.86 -8.24 -40.82
CA LYS A 852 11.78 -9.05 -41.64
C LYS A 852 11.10 -9.81 -42.78
N VAL A 853 9.77 -9.79 -42.86
CA VAL A 853 8.97 -10.45 -43.92
C VAL A 853 8.60 -9.47 -45.05
N ARG A 854 8.95 -8.18 -44.90
CA ARG A 854 8.92 -7.17 -45.97
C ARG A 854 10.34 -6.88 -46.45
#